data_AF-A0AAQ3R3A0-F1
#
_entry.id   AF-A0AAQ3R3A0-F1
#
_cell.length_a   1.000
_cell.length_b   1.000
_cell.length_c   1.000
_cell.angle_alpha   90.00
_cell.angle_beta   90.00
_cell.angle_gamma   90.00
#
_symmetry.space_group_name_H-M   'P 1'
#
loop_
_entity.id
_entity.type
_entity.pdbx_description
1 polymer ?
#
loop_
_entity_poly.entity_id
_entity_poly.type
_entity_poly.pdbx_seq_one_letter_code
_entity_poly.pdbx_strand_id
1 'polypeptide(L)'
;MEKVISAAVQSPFICRHAFVKTNAGLFARRALCSDNHGQYRPGLLSRPNSIFETTKGHKLRLGPTTRPCIARCYGSTRTTSGADQFNEHSANDTDHTKLWSLPFDKLPRRIFVALGSNIGDRVDAIESACRAMEEDGRIRIVKTSQLYETKAMYVEDQGDFLNGVCEIATYLEPMELLDRLQEIEQDMGRVKLIDKGPRNIDLDILFYKRQSVKTERLTIPHPLILEREFVLRPLLDVYNEQMRPLSRKSPQAALSALQHDPTMKQYNVLASCLDPSHTLDPTRSTRLMSILNTTPDSFSDGGKNPPSDVAALQQTVISHIAAGASIIDVGGQSSRPNAEPITAEEEITRVLPAIKMIRSLPEAKNVAISVDTYRASVAKAAVEAGADIVNDISAGTMDPEMLRTVGRLGCSYIMMHMRGTPETMQSSENCDYPEGVVQTVNRELSKRMRMAEMSGIRAWRIIADPGVGFSKTPEQNAALLRHKWKTGGEIMGIRKRAPVLIGTSRKSFIGHFTGVQSPEQRVFGTAATITAAIEAGADIVRVHDVQEMGQVVKMADAIYRAEPAAKKARGPNRSKIAHSPHSPSKSIASDPSVECPDDNPKTRSLNSQLDEIRKMLVEVKQENQRILAYNVRNDGSFNRRRHDSLATPYRTDKSAEREKLKSGFADLESIMALHTDAESKSGSR
;
A
#
# COMPACT_ATOMS: atom_id res chain seq x y z
N MET A 1 -42.87 47.48 -25.36
CA MET A 1 -43.81 46.75 -24.47
C MET A 1 -42.96 45.99 -23.47
N GLU A 2 -42.69 46.49 -22.27
CA GLU A 2 -43.69 46.67 -21.19
C GLU A 2 -44.45 45.36 -20.99
N LYS A 3 -44.31 44.61 -19.89
CA LYS A 3 -44.95 44.77 -18.55
C LYS A 3 -45.14 43.30 -18.07
N VAL A 4 -45.16 42.86 -16.81
CA VAL A 4 -45.04 43.42 -15.45
C VAL A 4 -45.15 42.21 -14.48
N ILE A 5 -44.26 42.15 -13.48
CA ILE A 5 -44.46 41.88 -12.02
C ILE A 5 -45.23 40.64 -11.50
N SER A 6 -44.60 39.94 -10.53
CA SER A 6 -45.12 39.53 -9.18
C SER A 6 -44.66 38.10 -8.81
N ALA A 7 -43.68 37.88 -7.91
CA ALA A 7 -43.67 37.91 -6.44
C ALA A 7 -44.25 36.66 -5.70
N ALA A 8 -43.32 35.94 -5.05
CA ALA A 8 -43.32 35.46 -3.66
C ALA A 8 -44.11 34.20 -3.18
N VAL A 9 -43.45 33.50 -2.22
CA VAL A 9 -43.97 32.60 -1.15
C VAL A 9 -44.30 31.15 -1.63
N GLN A 10 -43.80 30.02 -1.09
CA GLN A 10 -43.62 29.55 0.30
C GLN A 10 -42.77 28.25 0.33
N SER A 11 -41.98 28.04 1.39
CA SER A 11 -41.37 26.75 1.84
C SER A 11 -42.31 26.09 2.89
N PRO A 12 -42.03 24.94 3.57
CA PRO A 12 -41.32 23.68 3.26
C PRO A 12 -42.23 22.43 3.52
N PHE A 13 -41.81 21.20 3.19
CA PHE A 13 -42.17 20.03 4.01
C PHE A 13 -41.08 18.94 4.00
N ILE A 14 -40.72 18.55 5.23
CA ILE A 14 -39.83 17.47 5.65
C ILE A 14 -40.57 16.14 5.50
N CYS A 15 -39.88 15.07 5.10
CA CYS A 15 -40.29 13.71 5.49
C CYS A 15 -39.08 12.86 5.89
N ARG A 16 -39.03 12.53 7.19
CA ARG A 16 -38.16 11.52 7.81
C ARG A 16 -38.70 10.13 7.50
N HIS A 17 -37.84 9.18 7.13
CA HIS A 17 -38.06 7.74 7.38
C HIS A 17 -36.69 7.14 7.74
N ALA A 18 -36.42 6.86 9.02
CA ALA A 18 -36.78 5.64 9.76
C ALA A 18 -36.00 4.41 9.27
N PHE A 19 -34.90 4.12 9.99
CA PHE A 19 -34.17 2.86 9.92
C PHE A 19 -35.04 1.73 10.48
N VAL A 20 -35.33 0.71 9.66
CA VAL A 20 -35.78 -0.60 10.12
C VAL A 20 -34.69 -1.61 9.77
N LYS A 21 -34.13 -2.22 10.82
CA LYS A 21 -33.32 -3.44 10.72
C LYS A 21 -34.23 -4.61 10.38
N THR A 22 -33.90 -5.37 9.34
CA THR A 22 -34.33 -6.76 9.23
C THR A 22 -33.13 -7.66 8.97
N ASN A 23 -33.04 -8.71 9.79
CA ASN A 23 -32.06 -9.79 9.72
C ASN A 23 -32.45 -10.78 8.62
N ALA A 24 -31.43 -11.49 8.14
CA ALA A 24 -31.43 -12.78 7.45
C ALA A 24 -31.56 -12.78 5.91
N GLY A 25 -30.54 -13.42 5.30
CA GLY A 25 -30.74 -14.44 4.28
C GLY A 25 -30.59 -14.03 2.83
N LEU A 26 -29.58 -14.62 2.18
CA LEU A 26 -29.41 -14.88 0.74
C LEU A 26 -30.56 -14.43 -0.17
N PHE A 27 -30.26 -13.72 -1.27
CA PHE A 27 -30.77 -14.13 -2.59
C PHE A 27 -29.92 -13.57 -3.75
N ALA A 28 -29.69 -14.45 -4.72
CA ALA A 28 -29.04 -14.19 -6.00
C ALA A 28 -29.79 -13.11 -6.81
N ARG A 29 -29.05 -12.16 -7.38
CA ARG A 29 -29.59 -11.23 -8.39
C ARG A 29 -29.39 -11.78 -9.78
N ARG A 30 -30.47 -12.23 -10.40
CA ARG A 30 -30.63 -12.26 -11.86
C ARG A 30 -31.47 -11.04 -12.23
N ALA A 31 -30.92 -10.18 -13.07
CA ALA A 31 -31.65 -9.10 -13.72
C ALA A 31 -32.76 -9.68 -14.59
N LEU A 32 -33.92 -9.03 -14.66
CA LEU A 32 -34.72 -8.86 -15.88
C LEU A 32 -35.81 -7.81 -15.66
N CYS A 33 -36.06 -7.07 -16.74
CA CYS A 33 -36.99 -5.96 -16.90
C CYS A 33 -38.43 -6.28 -16.54
N SER A 34 -39.15 -5.25 -16.09
CA SER A 34 -40.60 -5.21 -16.02
C SER A 34 -41.20 -4.95 -17.39
N ASP A 35 -42.12 -5.79 -17.82
CA ASP A 35 -43.23 -5.40 -18.68
C ASP A 35 -44.54 -5.83 -18.01
N ASN A 36 -45.51 -4.91 -18.02
CA ASN A 36 -46.87 -5.09 -17.54
C ASN A 36 -47.60 -6.12 -18.41
N HIS A 37 -48.23 -7.12 -17.81
CA HIS A 37 -49.64 -7.49 -17.99
C HIS A 37 -49.98 -8.84 -17.34
N GLY A 38 -50.92 -8.80 -16.40
CA GLY A 38 -52.12 -9.65 -16.36
C GLY A 38 -52.02 -11.18 -16.32
N GLN A 39 -52.51 -11.72 -15.19
CA GLN A 39 -53.21 -13.01 -15.00
C GLN A 39 -52.40 -14.28 -14.68
N TYR A 40 -53.04 -15.08 -13.83
CA TYR A 40 -52.52 -16.19 -13.03
C TYR A 40 -53.26 -17.49 -13.37
N ARG A 41 -52.54 -18.62 -13.18
CA ARG A 41 -52.97 -20.04 -12.97
C ARG A 41 -52.80 -21.01 -14.16
N PRO A 42 -52.68 -22.35 -13.92
CA PRO A 42 -51.43 -23.02 -13.54
C PRO A 42 -51.16 -24.30 -14.40
N GLY A 43 -49.93 -24.83 -14.44
CA GLY A 43 -49.73 -26.10 -15.16
C GLY A 43 -48.34 -26.69 -15.14
N LEU A 44 -48.28 -27.91 -14.60
CA LEU A 44 -47.23 -28.92 -14.54
C LEU A 44 -46.26 -29.05 -15.74
N LEU A 45 -45.06 -29.57 -15.41
CA LEU A 45 -44.23 -30.55 -16.16
C LEU A 45 -43.84 -30.13 -17.60
N SER A 46 -42.59 -30.08 -18.04
CA SER A 46 -41.57 -31.12 -18.00
C SER A 46 -40.49 -30.73 -19.03
N ARG A 47 -39.27 -31.22 -18.86
CA ARG A 47 -38.24 -31.33 -19.90
C ARG A 47 -38.83 -32.01 -21.16
N PRO A 48 -38.35 -31.79 -22.42
CA PRO A 48 -37.01 -32.26 -22.80
C PRO A 48 -36.29 -31.62 -24.02
N ASN A 49 -35.01 -31.98 -24.09
CA ASN A 49 -34.18 -32.32 -25.25
C ASN A 49 -34.68 -32.07 -26.69
N SER A 50 -33.82 -31.37 -27.42
CA SER A 50 -33.24 -31.70 -28.75
C SER A 50 -34.08 -32.49 -29.76
N ILE A 51 -34.13 -31.99 -31.01
CA ILE A 51 -33.70 -32.68 -32.25
C ILE A 51 -34.48 -32.19 -33.50
N PHE A 52 -33.74 -32.05 -34.61
CA PHE A 52 -34.07 -32.17 -36.04
C PHE A 52 -34.70 -31.05 -36.90
N GLU A 53 -33.91 -30.75 -37.94
CA GLU A 53 -34.23 -30.76 -39.38
C GLU A 53 -34.97 -29.61 -40.08
N THR A 54 -34.26 -29.20 -41.12
CA THR A 54 -34.60 -28.46 -42.32
C THR A 54 -35.77 -29.08 -43.12
N THR A 55 -36.60 -28.25 -43.76
CA THR A 55 -36.73 -28.11 -45.23
C THR A 55 -37.93 -27.23 -45.65
N LYS A 56 -37.87 -26.75 -46.91
CA LYS A 56 -38.84 -25.96 -47.73
C LYS A 56 -38.65 -24.44 -47.59
N GLY A 57 -38.26 -23.66 -48.60
CA GLY A 57 -38.23 -23.84 -50.05
C GLY A 57 -39.44 -23.15 -50.69
N HIS A 58 -39.26 -21.94 -51.26
CA HIS A 58 -39.91 -21.47 -52.49
C HIS A 58 -39.26 -20.19 -53.04
N LYS A 59 -39.29 -20.08 -54.37
CA LYS A 59 -38.52 -19.25 -55.31
C LYS A 59 -39.16 -17.88 -55.57
N LEU A 60 -38.35 -16.90 -55.98
CA LEU A 60 -38.63 -16.02 -57.14
C LEU A 60 -37.32 -15.43 -57.71
N ARG A 61 -37.21 -15.46 -59.06
CA ARG A 61 -36.12 -15.00 -59.96
C ARG A 61 -36.22 -13.48 -60.20
N LEU A 62 -35.17 -12.74 -60.59
CA LEU A 62 -34.59 -12.64 -61.96
C LEU A 62 -33.21 -11.92 -61.93
N GLY A 63 -32.26 -12.37 -62.77
CA GLY A 63 -30.89 -11.82 -62.94
C GLY A 63 -30.80 -10.69 -63.99
N PRO A 64 -29.70 -10.52 -64.79
CA PRO A 64 -28.42 -11.26 -64.86
C PRO A 64 -27.15 -10.34 -64.83
N THR A 65 -25.94 -10.89 -64.68
CA THR A 65 -24.96 -10.94 -65.80
C THR A 65 -23.86 -11.99 -65.56
N THR A 66 -23.88 -13.02 -66.43
CA THR A 66 -22.79 -13.78 -67.10
C THR A 66 -21.35 -13.76 -66.53
N ARG A 67 -20.74 -14.86 -66.01
CA ARG A 67 -20.24 -16.15 -66.62
C ARG A 67 -18.75 -16.09 -67.08
N PRO A 68 -17.98 -17.21 -67.24
CA PRO A 68 -17.44 -18.08 -66.16
C PRO A 68 -15.98 -18.64 -66.42
N CYS A 69 -15.40 -19.23 -65.37
CA CYS A 69 -14.59 -20.48 -65.28
C CYS A 69 -13.81 -21.15 -66.45
N ILE A 70 -12.56 -21.57 -66.10
CA ILE A 70 -11.94 -22.93 -66.15
C ILE A 70 -10.96 -23.35 -67.30
N ALA A 71 -9.84 -23.96 -66.84
CA ALA A 71 -9.01 -25.09 -67.38
C ALA A 71 -7.65 -24.84 -68.11
N ARG A 72 -6.56 -25.16 -67.37
CA ARG A 72 -5.42 -26.11 -67.60
C ARG A 72 -5.49 -27.02 -68.87
N CYS A 73 -4.44 -27.52 -69.54
CA CYS A 73 -2.99 -27.85 -69.32
C CYS A 73 -2.28 -27.98 -70.69
N TYR A 74 -0.95 -27.77 -70.84
CA TYR A 74 0.18 -28.73 -71.11
C TYR A 74 1.17 -27.96 -72.04
N GLY A 75 2.50 -28.06 -72.06
CA GLY A 75 3.56 -28.77 -71.33
C GLY A 75 4.94 -28.48 -71.99
N SER A 76 6.03 -28.95 -71.36
CA SER A 76 7.35 -29.30 -71.94
C SER A 76 8.52 -28.27 -72.02
N THR A 77 9.45 -28.44 -71.04
CA THR A 77 10.92 -28.66 -71.08
C THR A 77 11.99 -27.65 -71.61
N ARG A 78 13.10 -27.62 -70.81
CA ARG A 78 14.53 -27.20 -71.02
C ARG A 78 14.86 -25.69 -71.00
N THR A 79 15.92 -25.15 -70.38
CA THR A 79 17.02 -25.61 -69.48
C THR A 79 17.81 -24.37 -68.99
N THR A 80 18.34 -24.42 -67.76
CA THR A 80 19.60 -23.78 -67.22
C THR A 80 19.72 -22.24 -67.23
N SER A 81 20.20 -21.52 -66.20
CA SER A 81 21.17 -21.79 -65.13
C SER A 81 21.12 -20.63 -64.10
N GLY A 82 21.61 -20.84 -62.87
CA GLY A 82 21.91 -19.77 -61.91
C GLY A 82 21.31 -19.99 -60.53
N ALA A 83 21.93 -20.90 -59.76
CA ALA A 83 21.64 -21.13 -58.37
C ALA A 83 22.26 -20.04 -57.48
N ASP A 84 21.53 -19.59 -56.48
CA ASP A 84 22.10 -19.31 -55.16
C ASP A 84 21.08 -19.67 -54.07
N GLN A 85 21.60 -20.32 -53.04
CA GLN A 85 20.94 -21.30 -52.20
C GLN A 85 20.15 -20.65 -51.06
N PHE A 86 18.85 -20.93 -50.98
CA PHE A 86 18.12 -20.93 -49.72
C PHE A 86 18.51 -22.20 -48.98
N ASN A 87 19.34 -22.05 -47.94
CA ASN A 87 19.71 -23.17 -47.08
C ASN A 87 18.56 -23.46 -46.12
N GLU A 88 18.04 -24.68 -46.20
CA GLU A 88 17.10 -25.28 -45.26
C GLU A 88 17.57 -25.06 -43.82
N HIS A 89 16.81 -24.30 -43.04
CA HIS A 89 16.94 -24.36 -41.59
C HIS A 89 16.06 -25.49 -41.08
N SER A 90 16.78 -26.48 -40.57
CA SER A 90 16.33 -27.68 -39.89
C SER A 90 15.11 -27.46 -39.01
N ALA A 91 14.13 -28.33 -39.19
CA ALA A 91 13.20 -28.72 -38.16
C ALA A 91 13.99 -29.27 -36.95
N ASN A 92 14.26 -28.42 -35.96
CA ASN A 92 14.75 -28.81 -34.62
C ASN A 92 14.66 -27.64 -33.60
N ASP A 93 13.54 -26.91 -33.57
CA ASP A 93 13.29 -25.93 -32.51
C ASP A 93 11.93 -26.18 -31.84
N THR A 94 11.91 -27.23 -31.01
CA THR A 94 10.92 -27.40 -29.94
C THR A 94 11.61 -27.11 -28.62
N ASP A 95 11.91 -25.83 -28.36
CA ASP A 95 12.38 -25.36 -27.05
C ASP A 95 11.22 -25.42 -26.03
N HIS A 96 10.96 -26.62 -25.49
CA HIS A 96 10.02 -26.83 -24.39
C HIS A 96 10.48 -26.21 -23.06
N THR A 97 11.60 -25.47 -23.04
CA THR A 97 12.29 -25.07 -21.80
C THR A 97 12.06 -23.62 -21.33
N LYS A 98 11.27 -22.81 -22.04
CA LYS A 98 11.01 -21.42 -21.61
C LYS A 98 9.55 -21.18 -21.30
N LEU A 99 9.14 -21.46 -20.07
CA LEU A 99 7.79 -21.12 -19.56
C LEU A 99 7.42 -19.63 -19.73
N TRP A 100 8.42 -18.76 -19.88
CA TRP A 100 8.22 -17.33 -20.13
C TRP A 100 7.69 -17.02 -21.53
N SER A 101 7.88 -17.89 -22.51
CA SER A 101 7.35 -17.71 -23.88
C SER A 101 5.89 -18.18 -24.02
N LEU A 102 5.39 -18.98 -23.07
CA LEU A 102 4.04 -19.53 -23.14
C LEU A 102 2.98 -18.51 -22.70
N PRO A 103 1.83 -18.46 -23.40
CA PRO A 103 0.68 -17.70 -22.94
C PRO A 103 0.09 -18.36 -21.69
N PHE A 104 -0.55 -17.54 -20.85
CA PHE A 104 -0.97 -17.93 -19.50
C PHE A 104 -1.92 -19.13 -19.45
N ASP A 105 -2.85 -19.20 -20.39
CA ASP A 105 -3.82 -20.29 -20.54
C ASP A 105 -3.16 -21.62 -20.91
N LYS A 106 -1.92 -21.59 -21.40
CA LYS A 106 -1.10 -22.76 -21.74
C LYS A 106 -0.03 -23.07 -20.70
N LEU A 107 0.04 -22.31 -19.60
CA LEU A 107 0.99 -22.61 -18.54
C LEU A 107 0.67 -23.98 -17.91
N PRO A 108 1.71 -24.80 -17.62
CA PRO A 108 1.53 -26.13 -17.07
C PRO A 108 1.13 -26.08 -15.59
N ARG A 109 1.51 -27.12 -14.85
CA ARG A 109 1.03 -27.47 -13.51
C ARG A 109 1.11 -26.28 -12.55
N ARG A 110 -0.02 -25.89 -11.96
CA ARG A 110 -0.12 -24.82 -10.95
C ARG A 110 0.08 -25.42 -9.55
N ILE A 111 1.09 -24.92 -8.86
CA ILE A 111 1.58 -25.44 -7.57
C ILE A 111 1.76 -24.25 -6.63
N PHE A 112 1.56 -24.49 -5.34
CA PHE A 112 1.79 -23.48 -4.31
C PHE A 112 3.02 -23.86 -3.49
N VAL A 113 3.96 -22.93 -3.38
CA VAL A 113 5.19 -23.07 -2.58
C VAL A 113 5.17 -21.98 -1.51
N ALA A 114 5.34 -22.37 -0.25
CA ALA A 114 5.55 -21.42 0.84
C ALA A 114 7.00 -20.95 0.84
N LEU A 115 7.18 -19.70 1.25
CA LEU A 115 8.46 -18.99 1.33
C LEU A 115 8.62 -18.54 2.79
N GLY A 116 9.76 -18.85 3.42
CA GLY A 116 10.04 -18.45 4.80
C GLY A 116 11.48 -18.01 4.99
N SER A 117 11.73 -16.93 5.73
CA SER A 117 13.09 -16.47 6.09
C SER A 117 13.10 -15.76 7.44
N ASN A 118 14.13 -15.98 8.27
CA ASN A 118 14.26 -15.31 9.58
C ASN A 118 15.70 -14.84 9.93
N ILE A 119 16.64 -14.90 8.99
CA ILE A 119 18.03 -14.46 9.19
C ILE A 119 18.39 -13.41 8.13
N GLY A 120 19.17 -12.40 8.53
CA GLY A 120 19.77 -11.43 7.61
C GLY A 120 18.73 -10.55 6.89
N ASP A 121 19.00 -10.24 5.62
CA ASP A 121 18.03 -9.57 4.76
C ASP A 121 16.99 -10.58 4.27
N ARG A 122 15.91 -10.71 5.05
CA ARG A 122 14.82 -11.66 4.81
C ARG A 122 14.10 -11.42 3.49
N VAL A 123 14.04 -10.17 3.01
CA VAL A 123 13.39 -9.84 1.74
C VAL A 123 14.29 -10.27 0.58
N ASP A 124 15.57 -9.92 0.63
CA ASP A 124 16.53 -10.34 -0.41
C ASP A 124 16.68 -11.86 -0.46
N ALA A 125 16.65 -12.56 0.67
CA ALA A 125 16.63 -14.02 0.69
C ALA A 125 15.41 -14.60 -0.04
N ILE A 126 14.21 -14.09 0.22
CA ILE A 126 12.99 -14.54 -0.47
C ILE A 126 13.06 -14.20 -1.98
N GLU A 127 13.51 -13.00 -2.34
CA GLU A 127 13.63 -12.58 -3.73
C GLU A 127 14.71 -13.35 -4.50
N SER A 128 15.83 -13.67 -3.86
CA SER A 128 16.89 -14.51 -4.40
C SER A 128 16.42 -15.95 -4.63
N ALA A 129 15.66 -16.53 -3.68
CA ALA A 129 15.04 -17.84 -3.89
C ALA A 129 14.05 -17.84 -5.05
N CYS A 130 13.27 -16.76 -5.21
CA CYS A 130 12.37 -16.60 -6.34
C CYS A 130 13.12 -16.52 -7.68
N ARG A 131 14.24 -15.78 -7.74
CA ARG A 131 15.10 -15.71 -8.92
C ARG A 131 15.72 -17.06 -9.25
N ALA A 132 16.28 -17.76 -8.26
CA ALA A 132 16.89 -19.08 -8.44
C ALA A 132 15.88 -20.14 -8.93
N MET A 133 14.61 -20.05 -8.50
CA MET A 133 13.53 -20.85 -9.07
C MET A 133 13.31 -20.53 -10.56
N GLU A 134 13.19 -19.25 -10.93
CA GLU A 134 12.93 -18.84 -12.32
C GLU A 134 14.11 -19.08 -13.27
N GLU A 135 15.36 -19.04 -12.77
CA GLU A 135 16.58 -19.36 -13.52
C GLU A 135 16.64 -20.81 -14.02
N ASP A 136 15.94 -21.73 -13.36
CA ASP A 136 15.80 -23.12 -13.80
C ASP A 136 15.11 -23.23 -15.18
N GLY A 137 14.31 -22.24 -15.56
CA GLY A 137 13.56 -22.19 -16.83
C GLY A 137 12.33 -23.10 -16.87
N ARG A 138 12.36 -24.23 -16.13
CA ARG A 138 11.22 -25.15 -15.96
C ARG A 138 10.29 -24.74 -14.82
N ILE A 139 10.59 -23.66 -14.10
CA ILE A 139 9.71 -23.06 -13.09
C ILE A 139 9.46 -21.60 -13.46
N ARG A 140 8.20 -21.16 -13.39
CA ARG A 140 7.78 -19.77 -13.55
C ARG A 140 6.88 -19.38 -12.40
N ILE A 141 7.21 -18.33 -11.67
CA ILE A 141 6.27 -17.77 -10.70
C ILE A 141 5.18 -17.01 -11.46
N VAL A 142 3.94 -17.33 -11.13
CA VAL A 142 2.75 -16.75 -11.79
C VAL A 142 2.19 -15.59 -10.99
N LYS A 143 2.19 -15.71 -9.66
CA LYS A 143 1.84 -14.64 -8.72
C LYS A 143 2.38 -14.97 -7.33
N THR A 144 2.48 -13.93 -6.51
CA THR A 144 2.88 -14.05 -5.10
C THR A 144 1.82 -13.47 -4.18
N SER A 145 1.81 -13.91 -2.93
CA SER A 145 1.09 -13.24 -1.85
C SER A 145 1.80 -11.94 -1.46
N GLN A 146 1.21 -11.19 -0.53
CA GLN A 146 2.03 -10.28 0.29
C GLN A 146 2.94 -11.09 1.21
N LEU A 147 3.96 -10.44 1.75
CA LEU A 147 4.74 -11.02 2.85
C LEU A 147 4.03 -10.74 4.17
N TYR A 148 4.26 -11.63 5.14
CA TYR A 148 3.72 -11.52 6.49
C TYR A 148 4.81 -11.80 7.50
N GLU A 149 4.98 -10.87 8.42
CA GLU A 149 5.90 -11.00 9.55
C GLU A 149 5.17 -11.63 10.74
N THR A 150 5.80 -12.61 11.38
CA THR A 150 5.28 -13.32 12.56
C THR A 150 6.40 -13.63 13.53
N LYS A 151 6.10 -13.64 14.84
CA LYS A 151 7.03 -14.20 15.81
C LYS A 151 7.29 -15.68 15.55
N ALA A 152 8.45 -16.16 15.96
CA ALA A 152 8.78 -17.58 15.90
C ALA A 152 7.77 -18.40 16.72
N MET A 153 7.13 -19.40 16.08
CA MET A 153 6.08 -20.21 16.72
C MET A 153 6.60 -21.27 17.70
N TYR A 154 7.88 -21.66 17.59
CA TYR A 154 8.42 -22.83 18.31
C TYR A 154 9.67 -22.55 19.16
N VAL A 155 10.42 -21.47 18.88
CA VAL A 155 11.66 -21.12 19.59
C VAL A 155 11.68 -19.61 19.79
N GLU A 156 11.55 -19.15 21.03
CA GLU A 156 11.36 -17.73 21.36
C GLU A 156 12.63 -16.89 21.20
N ASP A 157 13.82 -17.49 21.24
CA ASP A 157 15.12 -16.83 21.08
C ASP A 157 15.57 -16.72 19.60
N GLN A 158 14.66 -16.36 18.68
CA GLN A 158 14.96 -16.16 17.26
C GLN A 158 14.30 -14.90 16.70
N GLY A 159 14.89 -14.35 15.63
CA GLY A 159 14.32 -13.22 14.91
C GLY A 159 12.96 -13.55 14.27
N ASP A 160 12.17 -12.52 14.01
CA ASP A 160 10.85 -12.66 13.40
C ASP A 160 10.93 -13.27 12.00
N PHE A 161 9.99 -14.16 11.69
CA PHE A 161 9.87 -14.83 10.39
C PHE A 161 9.12 -13.95 9.41
N LEU A 162 9.63 -13.89 8.18
CA LEU A 162 8.93 -13.35 7.03
C LEU A 162 8.40 -14.52 6.18
N ASN A 163 7.10 -14.55 5.96
CA ASN A 163 6.39 -15.64 5.32
C ASN A 163 5.66 -15.16 4.06
N GLY A 164 5.66 -15.97 3.02
CA GLY A 164 4.91 -15.72 1.79
C GLY A 164 4.50 -17.03 1.11
N VAL A 165 3.70 -16.94 0.06
CA VAL A 165 3.38 -18.05 -0.82
C VAL A 165 3.48 -17.56 -2.27
N CYS A 166 4.14 -18.35 -3.12
CA CYS A 166 4.09 -18.15 -4.56
C CYS A 166 3.28 -19.28 -5.22
N GLU A 167 2.50 -18.89 -6.22
CA GLU A 167 1.93 -19.83 -7.17
C GLU A 167 2.91 -19.95 -8.35
N ILE A 168 3.36 -21.18 -8.63
CA ILE A 168 4.28 -21.47 -9.73
C ILE A 168 3.60 -22.31 -10.81
N ALA A 169 4.06 -22.13 -12.04
CA ALA A 169 3.85 -23.04 -13.15
C ALA A 169 5.15 -23.85 -13.36
N THR A 170 5.05 -25.17 -13.49
CA THR A 170 6.24 -26.01 -13.75
C THR A 170 5.92 -27.29 -14.52
N TYR A 171 6.94 -27.86 -15.15
CA TYR A 171 6.93 -29.20 -15.73
C TYR A 171 7.45 -30.29 -14.78
N LEU A 172 8.14 -29.92 -13.70
CA LEU A 172 8.76 -30.86 -12.76
C LEU A 172 7.72 -31.70 -12.03
N GLU A 173 7.96 -33.00 -11.90
CA GLU A 173 7.18 -33.90 -11.03
C GLU A 173 7.39 -33.55 -9.55
N PRO A 174 6.49 -33.97 -8.62
CA PRO A 174 6.57 -33.57 -7.21
C PRO A 174 7.91 -33.82 -6.52
N MET A 175 8.56 -34.96 -6.80
CA MET A 175 9.87 -35.29 -6.22
C MET A 175 11.00 -34.45 -6.85
N GLU A 176 10.97 -34.23 -8.16
CA GLU A 176 11.96 -33.40 -8.86
C GLU A 176 11.86 -31.94 -8.40
N LEU A 177 10.64 -31.43 -8.17
CA LEU A 177 10.45 -30.11 -7.60
C LEU A 177 10.98 -30.04 -6.17
N LEU A 178 10.73 -31.06 -5.35
CA LEU A 178 11.27 -31.10 -3.98
C LEU A 178 12.80 -31.07 -3.99
N ASP A 179 13.43 -31.91 -4.83
CA ASP A 179 14.88 -31.97 -4.96
C ASP A 179 15.43 -30.59 -5.38
N ARG A 180 14.81 -29.94 -6.36
CA ARG A 180 15.23 -28.61 -6.83
C ARG A 180 15.08 -27.52 -5.76
N LEU A 181 13.98 -27.51 -5.01
CA LEU A 181 13.81 -26.55 -3.91
C LEU A 181 14.84 -26.76 -2.80
N GLN A 182 15.17 -28.03 -2.49
CA GLN A 182 16.20 -28.37 -1.50
C GLN A 182 17.62 -27.97 -1.95
N GLU A 183 17.92 -28.04 -3.25
CA GLU A 183 19.16 -27.52 -3.82
C GLU A 183 19.26 -26.00 -3.62
N ILE A 184 18.20 -25.25 -3.98
CA ILE A 184 18.17 -23.79 -3.82
C ILE A 184 18.41 -23.40 -2.36
N GLU A 185 17.77 -24.08 -1.41
CA GLU A 185 17.99 -23.81 0.01
C GLU A 185 19.44 -24.09 0.45
N GLN A 186 20.05 -25.18 -0.04
CA GLN A 186 21.44 -25.53 0.26
C GLN A 186 22.42 -24.48 -0.29
N ASP A 187 22.23 -24.07 -1.54
CA ASP A 187 23.05 -23.05 -2.21
C ASP A 187 22.96 -21.70 -1.48
N MET A 188 21.81 -21.38 -0.89
CA MET A 188 21.58 -20.17 -0.09
C MET A 188 22.06 -20.30 1.38
N GLY A 189 22.82 -21.35 1.70
CA GLY A 189 23.50 -21.50 2.98
C GLY A 189 22.65 -22.19 4.06
N ARG A 190 21.71 -23.08 3.70
CA ARG A 190 21.00 -23.91 4.67
C ARG A 190 21.97 -24.85 5.39
N VAL A 191 22.41 -24.48 6.59
CA VAL A 191 23.11 -25.40 7.50
C VAL A 191 22.06 -26.06 8.41
N LYS A 192 21.76 -27.34 8.18
CA LYS A 192 20.88 -28.15 9.07
C LYS A 192 21.59 -28.43 10.40
N LEU A 193 21.66 -27.44 11.29
CA LEU A 193 22.20 -27.61 12.64
C LEU A 193 21.12 -28.08 13.64
N ILE A 194 19.86 -27.65 13.47
CA ILE A 194 18.72 -27.98 14.35
C ILE A 194 17.43 -28.06 13.52
N ASP A 195 16.59 -29.08 13.75
CA ASP A 195 15.25 -29.13 13.15
C ASP A 195 14.40 -27.94 13.63
N LYS A 196 13.75 -27.23 12.70
CA LYS A 196 13.05 -25.95 12.94
C LYS A 196 13.91 -24.81 13.54
N GLY A 197 15.24 -24.86 13.39
CA GLY A 197 16.15 -23.76 13.75
C GLY A 197 16.11 -22.56 12.78
N PRO A 198 16.90 -21.49 13.03
CA PRO A 198 17.01 -20.33 12.16
C PRO A 198 17.47 -20.72 10.74
N ARG A 199 16.88 -20.11 9.69
CA ARG A 199 17.22 -20.37 8.28
C ARG A 199 17.25 -19.08 7.46
N ASN A 200 18.20 -19.03 6.53
CA ASN A 200 18.22 -18.00 5.50
C ASN A 200 16.98 -18.08 4.59
N ILE A 201 16.56 -19.30 4.22
CA ILE A 201 15.36 -19.57 3.43
C ILE A 201 14.78 -20.97 3.73
N ASP A 202 13.45 -21.10 3.65
CA ASP A 202 12.68 -22.35 3.74
C ASP A 202 11.61 -22.37 2.63
N LEU A 203 11.58 -23.44 1.82
CA LEU A 203 10.73 -23.60 0.65
C LEU A 203 9.91 -24.90 0.73
N ASP A 204 8.61 -24.78 1.03
CA ASP A 204 7.73 -25.95 1.21
C ASP A 204 6.65 -26.06 0.12
N ILE A 205 6.52 -27.25 -0.49
CA ILE A 205 5.43 -27.54 -1.42
C ILE A 205 4.12 -27.72 -0.64
N LEU A 206 3.18 -26.78 -0.79
CA LEU A 206 1.89 -26.81 -0.09
C LEU A 206 0.87 -27.70 -0.82
N PHE A 207 0.68 -27.44 -2.11
CA PHE A 207 -0.28 -28.15 -2.95
C PHE A 207 0.29 -28.39 -4.33
N TYR A 208 -0.04 -29.54 -4.91
CA TYR A 208 0.34 -29.92 -6.25
C TYR A 208 -0.91 -30.33 -7.03
N LYS A 209 -1.51 -29.36 -7.74
CA LYS A 209 -2.83 -29.53 -8.38
C LYS A 209 -3.87 -30.09 -7.37
N ARG A 210 -4.62 -31.12 -7.81
CA ARG A 210 -5.55 -31.92 -7.01
C ARG A 210 -4.95 -33.27 -6.59
N GLN A 211 -3.63 -33.46 -6.76
CA GLN A 211 -2.98 -34.72 -6.44
C GLN A 211 -2.80 -34.86 -4.92
N SER A 212 -2.82 -36.12 -4.46
CA SER A 212 -2.37 -36.50 -3.14
C SER A 212 -1.11 -37.33 -3.33
N VAL A 213 0.00 -36.89 -2.75
CA VAL A 213 1.29 -37.59 -2.80
C VAL A 213 1.66 -37.95 -1.37
N LYS A 214 2.04 -39.21 -1.15
CA LYS A 214 2.55 -39.67 0.14
C LYS A 214 3.73 -40.60 -0.13
N THR A 215 4.92 -40.09 0.08
CA THR A 215 6.18 -40.85 0.07
C THR A 215 6.85 -40.70 1.44
N GLU A 216 7.99 -41.37 1.65
CA GLU A 216 8.79 -41.19 2.86
C GLU A 216 9.32 -39.74 3.01
N ARG A 217 9.61 -39.08 1.88
CA ARG A 217 10.21 -37.73 1.83
C ARG A 217 9.19 -36.60 1.66
N LEU A 218 7.99 -36.88 1.13
CA LEU A 218 7.05 -35.85 0.67
C LEU A 218 5.60 -36.22 0.95
N THR A 219 4.87 -35.30 1.59
CA THR A 219 3.41 -35.40 1.77
C THR A 219 2.73 -34.17 1.16
N ILE A 220 1.82 -34.41 0.22
CA ILE A 220 1.02 -33.38 -0.45
C ILE A 220 -0.47 -33.76 -0.36
N PRO A 221 -1.35 -32.84 0.05
CA PRO A 221 -1.07 -31.51 0.59
C PRO A 221 -0.16 -31.52 1.81
N HIS A 222 0.62 -30.46 2.02
CA HIS A 222 1.48 -30.37 3.21
C HIS A 222 0.63 -30.52 4.49
N PRO A 223 1.03 -31.40 5.43
CA PRO A 223 0.16 -31.84 6.53
C PRO A 223 -0.26 -30.70 7.46
N LEU A 224 0.61 -29.69 7.65
CA LEU A 224 0.41 -28.62 8.63
C LEU A 224 -0.23 -27.34 8.04
N ILE A 225 -0.69 -27.35 6.78
CA ILE A 225 -1.28 -26.13 6.16
C ILE A 225 -2.45 -25.62 6.99
N LEU A 226 -3.37 -26.50 7.38
CA LEU A 226 -4.63 -26.11 8.01
C LEU A 226 -4.47 -25.63 9.47
N GLU A 227 -3.27 -25.78 10.04
CA GLU A 227 -2.95 -25.45 11.42
C GLU A 227 -2.13 -24.15 11.53
N ARG A 228 -1.59 -23.64 10.42
CA ARG A 228 -0.64 -22.52 10.40
C ARG A 228 -1.25 -21.29 9.75
N GLU A 229 -1.58 -20.29 10.57
CA GLU A 229 -2.11 -19.02 10.08
C GLU A 229 -1.14 -18.30 9.12
N PHE A 230 0.16 -18.34 9.44
CA PHE A 230 1.23 -17.76 8.62
C PHE A 230 1.40 -18.41 7.24
N VAL A 231 0.82 -19.60 7.02
CA VAL A 231 0.72 -20.24 5.69
C VAL A 231 -0.63 -19.91 5.06
N LEU A 232 -1.72 -20.02 5.82
CA LEU A 232 -3.08 -19.87 5.30
C LEU A 232 -3.39 -18.46 4.78
N ARG A 233 -2.95 -17.40 5.46
CA ARG A 233 -3.20 -16.02 5.00
C ARG A 233 -2.52 -15.72 3.68
N PRO A 234 -1.18 -15.86 3.53
CA PRO A 234 -0.54 -15.65 2.24
C PRO A 234 -1.05 -16.63 1.17
N LEU A 235 -1.36 -17.88 1.52
CA LEU A 235 -2.02 -18.80 0.59
C LEU A 235 -3.33 -18.20 0.06
N LEU A 236 -4.20 -17.65 0.91
CA LEU A 236 -5.48 -17.08 0.50
C LEU A 236 -5.34 -15.82 -0.38
N ASP A 237 -4.20 -15.13 -0.35
CA ASP A 237 -3.91 -14.02 -1.29
C ASP A 237 -3.75 -14.50 -2.74
N VAL A 238 -3.30 -15.76 -2.91
CA VAL A 238 -3.05 -16.39 -4.22
C VAL A 238 -3.98 -17.56 -4.53
N TYR A 239 -4.75 -18.05 -3.57
CA TYR A 239 -5.55 -19.25 -3.74
C TYR A 239 -6.82 -19.01 -4.56
N ASN A 240 -7.21 -20.01 -5.36
CA ASN A 240 -8.48 -20.07 -6.07
C ASN A 240 -9.19 -21.37 -5.69
N GLU A 241 -10.43 -21.29 -5.20
CA GLU A 241 -11.23 -22.45 -4.78
C GLU A 241 -11.41 -23.50 -5.88
N GLN A 242 -11.32 -23.13 -7.16
CA GLN A 242 -11.36 -24.08 -8.27
C GLN A 242 -10.15 -25.04 -8.29
N MET A 243 -9.03 -24.66 -7.66
CA MET A 243 -7.80 -25.45 -7.56
C MET A 243 -7.71 -26.31 -6.29
N ARG A 244 -8.81 -26.38 -5.53
CA ARG A 244 -8.88 -27.11 -4.27
C ARG A 244 -8.53 -28.60 -4.44
N PRO A 245 -7.59 -29.14 -3.64
CA PRO A 245 -7.40 -30.59 -3.54
C PRO A 245 -8.68 -31.25 -3.01
N LEU A 246 -8.80 -32.57 -3.13
CA LEU A 246 -9.94 -33.34 -2.61
C LEU A 246 -10.05 -33.36 -1.05
N SER A 247 -9.53 -32.35 -0.37
CA SER A 247 -9.66 -32.09 1.08
C SER A 247 -11.09 -31.70 1.46
N ARG A 248 -11.60 -32.21 2.59
CA ARG A 248 -12.94 -31.91 3.13
C ARG A 248 -13.10 -30.46 3.64
N LYS A 249 -12.03 -29.75 4.05
CA LYS A 249 -12.10 -28.36 4.55
C LYS A 249 -11.36 -27.37 3.63
N SER A 250 -11.94 -26.20 3.33
CA SER A 250 -11.26 -25.16 2.54
C SER A 250 -10.23 -24.41 3.39
N PRO A 251 -9.15 -23.86 2.78
CA PRO A 251 -8.22 -22.96 3.48
C PRO A 251 -8.94 -21.80 4.18
N GLN A 252 -9.99 -21.24 3.55
CA GLN A 252 -10.80 -20.18 4.15
C GLN A 252 -11.52 -20.65 5.42
N ALA A 253 -12.12 -21.85 5.40
CA ALA A 253 -12.80 -22.41 6.57
C ALA A 253 -11.80 -22.75 7.69
N ALA A 254 -10.60 -23.20 7.34
CA ALA A 254 -9.52 -23.44 8.30
C ALA A 254 -9.07 -22.13 8.95
N LEU A 255 -8.78 -21.08 8.17
CA LEU A 255 -8.40 -19.78 8.70
C LEU A 255 -9.46 -19.20 9.65
N SER A 256 -10.75 -19.31 9.28
CA SER A 256 -11.85 -18.85 10.13
C SER A 256 -11.99 -19.64 11.45
N ALA A 257 -11.43 -20.85 11.52
CA ALA A 257 -11.46 -21.69 12.72
C ALA A 257 -10.21 -21.53 13.61
N LEU A 258 -9.14 -20.91 13.10
CA LEU A 258 -7.93 -20.64 13.87
C LEU A 258 -8.10 -19.39 14.74
N GLN A 259 -7.46 -19.41 15.90
CA GLN A 259 -7.27 -18.20 16.70
C GLN A 259 -6.25 -17.31 15.98
N HIS A 260 -6.60 -16.03 15.81
CA HIS A 260 -5.71 -15.06 15.18
C HIS A 260 -4.49 -14.77 16.06
N ASP A 261 -3.30 -14.89 15.47
CA ASP A 261 -2.03 -14.41 16.01
C ASP A 261 -1.98 -12.87 15.93
N PRO A 262 -2.05 -12.16 17.07
CA PRO A 262 -2.04 -10.70 17.09
C PRO A 262 -0.69 -10.10 16.68
N THR A 263 0.37 -10.92 16.64
CA THR A 263 1.71 -10.46 16.22
C THR A 263 1.88 -10.48 14.70
N MET A 264 1.00 -11.17 13.98
CA MET A 264 1.09 -11.31 12.54
C MET A 264 0.75 -10.01 11.82
N LYS A 265 1.71 -9.46 11.09
CA LYS A 265 1.54 -8.22 10.32
C LYS A 265 1.84 -8.43 8.85
N GLN A 266 1.06 -7.81 7.99
CA GLN A 266 1.42 -7.72 6.57
C GLN A 266 2.70 -6.88 6.43
N TYR A 267 3.61 -7.31 5.58
CA TYR A 267 4.92 -6.70 5.37
C TYR A 267 5.05 -6.26 3.91
N ASN A 268 5.00 -4.95 3.67
CA ASN A 268 5.00 -4.37 2.33
C ASN A 268 6.32 -3.65 2.11
N VAL A 269 7.01 -3.98 1.02
CA VAL A 269 8.35 -3.48 0.71
C VAL A 269 8.22 -2.33 -0.27
N LEU A 270 8.47 -1.11 0.19
CA LEU A 270 8.45 0.07 -0.67
C LEU A 270 9.84 0.37 -1.24
N ALA A 271 10.87 0.34 -0.41
CA ALA A 271 12.27 0.49 -0.77
C ALA A 271 13.13 -0.14 0.33
N SER A 272 14.36 -0.58 0.03
CA SER A 272 15.27 -1.15 1.03
C SER A 272 15.74 -0.14 2.08
N CYS A 273 15.74 1.16 1.74
CA CYS A 273 16.09 2.25 2.64
C CYS A 273 14.95 2.69 3.58
N LEU A 274 13.77 2.08 3.48
CA LEU A 274 12.60 2.43 4.28
C LEU A 274 12.17 1.26 5.15
N ASP A 275 11.67 1.58 6.35
CA ASP A 275 10.95 0.59 7.15
C ASP A 275 9.76 0.02 6.35
N PRO A 276 9.45 -1.27 6.52
CA PRO A 276 8.31 -1.90 5.87
C PRO A 276 7.00 -1.19 6.25
N SER A 277 6.06 -1.13 5.30
CA SER A 277 4.71 -0.67 5.60
C SER A 277 3.85 -1.83 6.07
N HIS A 278 3.12 -1.64 7.17
CA HIS A 278 2.14 -2.60 7.69
C HIS A 278 0.74 -2.15 7.33
N THR A 279 0.38 -2.27 6.06
CA THR A 279 -0.80 -1.63 5.47
C THR A 279 -2.11 -1.91 6.19
N LEU A 280 -2.30 -3.07 6.82
CA LEU A 280 -3.53 -3.41 7.56
C LEU A 280 -3.47 -3.06 9.06
N ASP A 281 -2.32 -2.62 9.57
CA ASP A 281 -2.17 -2.17 10.94
C ASP A 281 -2.91 -0.82 11.12
N PRO A 282 -3.87 -0.72 12.06
CA PRO A 282 -4.59 0.52 12.30
C PRO A 282 -3.68 1.66 12.81
N THR A 283 -2.49 1.35 13.32
CA THR A 283 -1.55 2.29 13.94
C THR A 283 -0.37 2.72 13.06
N ARG A 284 -0.24 2.13 11.86
CA ARG A 284 0.85 2.43 10.91
C ARG A 284 0.93 3.92 10.58
N SER A 285 2.09 4.51 10.31
CA SER A 285 2.18 5.92 9.88
C SER A 285 1.81 6.12 8.40
N THR A 286 1.29 7.30 8.03
CA THR A 286 1.12 7.71 6.63
C THR A 286 2.48 8.17 6.09
N ARG A 287 2.87 7.68 4.90
CA ARG A 287 4.07 8.17 4.21
C ARG A 287 3.76 9.40 3.37
N LEU A 288 4.61 10.41 3.48
CA LEU A 288 4.54 11.63 2.69
C LEU A 288 5.45 11.49 1.47
N MET A 289 4.87 11.60 0.28
CA MET A 289 5.56 11.57 -1.00
C MET A 289 5.59 12.97 -1.61
N SER A 290 6.79 13.55 -1.68
CA SER A 290 7.03 14.88 -2.23
C SER A 290 7.07 14.83 -3.75
N ILE A 291 6.37 15.74 -4.42
CA ILE A 291 6.48 15.95 -5.87
C ILE A 291 7.69 16.84 -6.16
N LEU A 292 8.59 16.37 -7.02
CA LEU A 292 9.73 17.11 -7.54
C LEU A 292 9.71 17.10 -9.07
N ASN A 293 9.10 18.12 -9.67
CA ASN A 293 9.09 18.27 -11.12
C ASN A 293 10.42 18.86 -11.58
N THR A 294 11.05 18.22 -12.57
CA THR A 294 12.27 18.70 -13.24
C THR A 294 11.98 19.25 -14.64
N THR A 295 10.72 19.60 -14.92
CA THR A 295 10.30 20.24 -16.16
C THR A 295 10.61 21.74 -16.14
N PRO A 296 10.96 22.36 -17.29
CA PRO A 296 11.06 23.82 -17.40
C PRO A 296 9.75 24.53 -17.05
N ASP A 297 8.61 23.94 -17.41
CA ASP A 297 7.26 24.51 -17.23
C ASP A 297 6.80 24.53 -15.77
N SER A 298 7.44 23.76 -14.88
CA SER A 298 7.11 23.72 -13.45
C SER A 298 7.24 25.08 -12.76
N PHE A 299 7.97 26.02 -13.36
CA PHE A 299 8.06 27.42 -12.91
C PHE A 299 6.70 28.13 -12.96
N SER A 300 5.84 27.80 -13.93
CA SER A 300 4.50 28.38 -14.06
C SER A 300 3.49 27.86 -13.01
N ASP A 301 3.86 26.80 -12.28
CA ASP A 301 3.04 26.10 -11.29
C ASP A 301 3.46 26.37 -9.84
N GLY A 302 4.20 27.45 -9.64
CA GLY A 302 4.81 27.78 -8.35
C GLY A 302 6.03 26.93 -8.00
N GLY A 303 6.63 26.22 -8.97
CA GLY A 303 7.97 25.64 -8.82
C GLY A 303 9.01 26.75 -8.69
N LYS A 304 9.78 26.72 -7.60
CA LYS A 304 10.70 27.82 -7.26
C LYS A 304 12.09 27.71 -7.88
N ASN A 305 12.43 26.54 -8.45
CA ASN A 305 13.80 26.25 -8.86
C ASN A 305 13.84 25.80 -10.32
N PRO A 306 14.60 26.46 -11.20
CA PRO A 306 14.85 25.94 -12.53
C PRO A 306 15.66 24.63 -12.42
N PRO A 307 15.44 23.64 -13.32
CA PRO A 307 16.21 22.39 -13.34
C PRO A 307 17.74 22.60 -13.46
N SER A 308 18.16 23.76 -13.95
CA SER A 308 19.57 24.16 -14.06
C SER A 308 20.21 24.61 -12.73
N ASP A 309 19.42 24.95 -11.71
CA ASP A 309 19.91 25.33 -10.38
C ASP A 309 19.89 24.13 -9.44
N VAL A 310 20.94 23.33 -9.54
CA VAL A 310 21.14 22.12 -8.72
C VAL A 310 21.17 22.46 -7.22
N ALA A 311 21.72 23.62 -6.84
CA ALA A 311 21.81 24.03 -5.44
C ALA A 311 20.42 24.33 -4.85
N ALA A 312 19.58 25.04 -5.61
CA ALA A 312 18.21 25.29 -5.21
C ALA A 312 17.39 23.99 -5.13
N LEU A 313 17.55 23.09 -6.13
CA LEU A 313 16.91 21.77 -6.12
C LEU A 313 17.30 20.95 -4.89
N GLN A 314 18.60 20.91 -4.58
CA GLN A 314 19.13 20.25 -3.38
C GLN A 314 18.51 20.83 -2.11
N GLN A 315 18.47 22.16 -1.98
CA GLN A 315 17.90 22.81 -0.79
C GLN A 315 16.40 22.52 -0.62
N THR A 316 15.66 22.41 -1.72
CA THR A 316 14.25 21.98 -1.71
C THR A 316 14.08 20.54 -1.29
N VAL A 317 14.93 19.62 -1.78
CA VAL A 317 14.88 18.21 -1.33
C VAL A 317 15.16 18.13 0.18
N ILE A 318 16.20 18.81 0.67
CA ILE A 318 16.55 18.84 2.10
C ILE A 318 15.37 19.39 2.92
N SER A 319 14.72 20.46 2.49
CA SER A 319 13.58 21.03 3.21
C SER A 319 12.36 20.11 3.21
N HIS A 320 12.12 19.39 2.11
CA HIS A 320 11.04 18.39 2.01
C HIS A 320 11.29 17.20 2.94
N ILE A 321 12.54 16.71 3.02
CA ILE A 321 12.94 15.66 3.95
C ILE A 321 12.74 16.14 5.40
N ALA A 322 13.18 17.35 5.74
CA ALA A 322 13.00 17.94 7.06
C ALA A 322 11.51 18.12 7.44
N ALA A 323 10.64 18.36 6.45
CA ALA A 323 9.19 18.41 6.64
C ALA A 323 8.53 17.02 6.84
N GLY A 324 9.28 15.93 6.61
CA GLY A 324 8.83 14.55 6.82
C GLY A 324 8.55 13.76 5.55
N ALA A 325 8.99 14.23 4.38
CA ALA A 325 8.91 13.42 3.16
C ALA A 325 9.82 12.18 3.29
N SER A 326 9.22 11.00 3.18
CA SER A 326 9.96 9.73 3.15
C SER A 326 10.13 9.19 1.73
N ILE A 327 9.47 9.82 0.74
CA ILE A 327 9.57 9.48 -0.68
C ILE A 327 9.68 10.79 -1.46
N ILE A 328 10.64 10.90 -2.38
CA ILE A 328 10.74 11.99 -3.35
C ILE A 328 10.40 11.45 -4.74
N ASP A 329 9.40 12.03 -5.39
CA ASP A 329 8.91 11.63 -6.70
C ASP A 329 9.40 12.59 -7.79
N VAL A 330 10.34 12.12 -8.61
CA VAL A 330 11.01 12.90 -9.64
C VAL A 330 10.28 12.74 -10.97
N GLY A 331 9.74 13.83 -11.52
CA GLY A 331 9.01 13.82 -12.78
C GLY A 331 9.66 14.69 -13.85
N GLY A 332 10.04 14.10 -14.99
CA GLY A 332 10.67 14.81 -16.12
C GLY A 332 9.70 15.25 -17.22
N GLN A 333 8.50 14.67 -17.25
CA GLN A 333 7.42 14.99 -18.19
C GLN A 333 6.17 15.44 -17.43
N SER A 334 5.53 16.51 -17.90
CA SER A 334 4.26 16.95 -17.35
C SER A 334 3.12 16.03 -17.80
N SER A 335 2.35 15.49 -16.85
CA SER A 335 1.17 14.67 -17.11
C SER A 335 -0.13 15.49 -17.27
N ARG A 336 0.00 16.78 -17.56
CA ARG A 336 -1.14 17.70 -17.64
C ARG A 336 -1.81 17.62 -19.01
N PRO A 337 -3.13 17.88 -19.08
CA PRO A 337 -3.79 18.07 -20.36
C PRO A 337 -3.07 19.18 -21.14
N ASN A 338 -2.65 18.86 -22.37
CA ASN A 338 -1.95 19.75 -23.32
C ASN A 338 -0.47 20.02 -23.04
N ALA A 339 0.20 19.25 -22.19
CA ALA A 339 1.66 19.31 -22.12
C ALA A 339 2.28 18.75 -23.41
N GLU A 340 3.24 19.47 -24.00
CA GLU A 340 3.99 18.96 -25.16
C GLU A 340 4.73 17.67 -24.78
N PRO A 341 4.60 16.59 -25.57
CA PRO A 341 5.30 15.34 -25.29
C PRO A 341 6.78 15.47 -25.60
N ILE A 342 7.63 15.14 -24.63
CA ILE A 342 9.08 15.04 -24.83
C ILE A 342 9.52 13.63 -25.22
N THR A 343 10.71 13.50 -25.79
CA THR A 343 11.32 12.19 -26.09
C THR A 343 11.79 11.50 -24.80
N ALA A 344 11.98 10.17 -24.86
CA ALA A 344 12.52 9.42 -23.72
C ALA A 344 13.92 9.92 -23.33
N GLU A 345 14.76 10.28 -24.31
CA GLU A 345 16.10 10.79 -24.11
C GLU A 345 16.10 12.13 -23.38
N GLU A 346 15.16 13.01 -23.72
CA GLU A 346 15.00 14.29 -23.04
C GLU A 346 14.51 14.09 -21.60
N GLU A 347 13.52 13.20 -21.39
CA GLU A 347 13.02 12.86 -20.05
C GLU A 347 14.15 12.30 -19.16
N ILE A 348 14.96 11.37 -19.68
CA ILE A 348 16.16 10.83 -19.02
C ILE A 348 17.11 11.96 -18.61
N THR A 349 17.40 12.89 -19.53
CA THR A 349 18.32 14.01 -19.28
C THR A 349 17.79 14.93 -18.17
N ARG A 350 16.47 15.03 -18.00
CA ARG A 350 15.83 15.82 -16.94
C ARG A 350 15.82 15.11 -15.58
N VAL A 351 15.59 13.79 -15.53
CA VAL A 351 15.40 13.08 -14.25
C VAL A 351 16.69 12.54 -13.64
N LEU A 352 17.65 12.06 -14.45
CA LEU A 352 18.85 11.40 -13.91
C LEU A 352 19.72 12.32 -13.03
N PRO A 353 19.97 13.60 -13.38
CA PRO A 353 20.75 14.48 -12.52
C PRO A 353 20.12 14.66 -11.14
N ALA A 354 18.80 14.81 -11.07
CA ALA A 354 18.06 14.94 -9.82
C ALA A 354 18.15 13.66 -8.98
N ILE A 355 17.95 12.49 -9.58
CA ILE A 355 18.05 11.20 -8.89
C ILE A 355 19.44 11.00 -8.29
N LYS A 356 20.50 11.23 -9.08
CA LYS A 356 21.89 11.10 -8.63
C LYS A 356 22.23 12.08 -7.52
N MET A 357 21.74 13.32 -7.63
CA MET A 357 21.91 14.34 -6.60
C MET A 357 21.20 13.92 -5.31
N ILE A 358 19.92 13.52 -5.36
CA ILE A 358 19.19 13.09 -4.16
C ILE A 358 19.91 11.92 -3.49
N ARG A 359 20.37 10.93 -4.27
CA ARG A 359 21.05 9.75 -3.73
C ARG A 359 22.39 10.07 -3.06
N SER A 360 23.07 11.14 -3.46
CA SER A 360 24.33 11.56 -2.84
C SER A 360 24.13 12.36 -1.55
N LEU A 361 22.92 12.81 -1.23
CA LEU A 361 22.63 13.55 0.00
C LEU A 361 22.62 12.64 1.23
N PRO A 362 23.38 12.97 2.29
CA PRO A 362 23.31 12.24 3.56
C PRO A 362 21.90 12.21 4.16
N GLU A 363 21.14 13.30 4.03
CA GLU A 363 19.77 13.44 4.53
C GLU A 363 18.80 12.46 3.86
N ALA A 364 19.11 12.04 2.63
CA ALA A 364 18.27 11.14 1.84
C ALA A 364 18.57 9.64 2.10
N LYS A 365 19.43 9.30 3.07
CA LYS A 365 19.81 7.91 3.37
C LYS A 365 18.60 7.00 3.61
N ASN A 366 17.57 7.51 4.29
CA ASN A 366 16.33 6.79 4.62
C ASN A 366 15.13 7.35 3.84
N VAL A 367 15.35 7.77 2.60
CA VAL A 367 14.34 8.36 1.73
C VAL A 367 14.33 7.60 0.42
N ALA A 368 13.15 7.10 0.04
CA ALA A 368 13.01 6.43 -1.24
C ALA A 368 12.93 7.45 -2.38
N ILE A 369 13.51 7.11 -3.51
CA ILE A 369 13.43 7.90 -4.74
C ILE A 369 12.46 7.19 -5.68
N SER A 370 11.40 7.88 -6.06
CA SER A 370 10.44 7.45 -7.07
C SER A 370 10.67 8.22 -8.36
N VAL A 371 10.48 7.57 -9.50
CA VAL A 371 10.44 8.22 -10.83
C VAL A 371 9.03 8.20 -11.38
N ASP A 372 8.46 9.37 -11.69
CA ASP A 372 7.15 9.53 -12.33
C ASP A 372 7.33 9.45 -13.85
N THR A 373 7.11 8.26 -14.41
CA THR A 373 7.25 8.00 -15.84
C THR A 373 6.37 6.85 -16.31
N TYR A 374 5.86 6.97 -17.53
CA TYR A 374 5.14 5.91 -18.23
C TYR A 374 6.00 5.21 -19.31
N ARG A 375 7.30 5.52 -19.39
CA ARG A 375 8.23 4.97 -20.40
C ARG A 375 9.20 3.97 -19.77
N ALA A 376 9.26 2.76 -20.31
CA ALA A 376 10.08 1.67 -19.79
C ALA A 376 11.59 1.99 -19.83
N SER A 377 12.06 2.67 -20.88
CA SER A 377 13.47 3.08 -21.01
C SER A 377 13.88 4.10 -19.95
N VAL A 378 13.01 5.05 -19.61
CA VAL A 378 13.23 6.04 -18.55
C VAL A 378 13.23 5.36 -17.19
N ALA A 379 12.25 4.47 -16.92
CA ALA A 379 12.18 3.69 -15.69
C ALA A 379 13.46 2.88 -15.45
N LYS A 380 13.96 2.18 -16.48
CA LYS A 380 15.22 1.44 -16.41
C LYS A 380 16.39 2.35 -16.05
N ALA A 381 16.59 3.44 -16.80
CA ALA A 381 17.70 4.35 -16.57
C ALA A 381 17.65 5.00 -15.18
N ALA A 382 16.46 5.33 -14.69
CA ALA A 382 16.25 5.91 -13.37
C ALA A 382 16.60 4.94 -12.24
N VAL A 383 16.15 3.68 -12.32
CA VAL A 383 16.48 2.64 -11.32
C VAL A 383 17.98 2.34 -11.32
N GLU A 384 18.61 2.24 -12.50
CA GLU A 384 20.07 2.09 -12.63
C GLU A 384 20.84 3.27 -12.03
N ALA A 385 20.25 4.48 -12.03
CA ALA A 385 20.82 5.66 -11.39
C ALA A 385 20.53 5.75 -9.87
N GLY A 386 19.74 4.83 -9.31
CA GLY A 386 19.46 4.74 -7.88
C GLY A 386 18.02 5.10 -7.47
N ALA A 387 17.05 5.12 -8.39
CA ALA A 387 15.64 5.15 -8.02
C ALA A 387 15.17 3.81 -7.45
N ASP A 388 14.29 3.84 -6.45
CA ASP A 388 13.75 2.66 -5.75
C ASP A 388 12.35 2.26 -6.22
N ILE A 389 11.60 3.21 -6.78
CA ILE A 389 10.18 3.05 -7.13
C ILE A 389 9.94 3.60 -8.54
N VAL A 390 9.18 2.87 -9.35
CA VAL A 390 8.63 3.37 -10.63
C VAL A 390 7.17 3.74 -10.40
N ASN A 391 6.84 5.02 -10.61
CA ASN A 391 5.48 5.55 -10.53
C ASN A 391 4.90 5.73 -11.94
N ASP A 392 3.99 4.84 -12.32
CA ASP A 392 3.43 4.81 -13.66
C ASP A 392 1.93 5.13 -13.64
N ILE A 393 1.62 6.32 -14.12
CA ILE A 393 0.26 6.85 -14.25
C ILE A 393 -0.65 6.00 -15.17
N SER A 394 -0.07 5.19 -16.04
CA SER A 394 -0.78 4.36 -17.02
C SER A 394 -0.96 2.91 -16.58
N ALA A 395 -0.31 2.52 -15.46
CA ALA A 395 -0.20 1.14 -15.01
C ALA A 395 0.25 0.16 -16.12
N GLY A 396 1.12 0.59 -17.02
CA GLY A 396 1.73 -0.17 -18.11
C GLY A 396 0.86 -0.23 -19.38
N THR A 397 -0.03 0.73 -19.58
CA THR A 397 -0.89 0.79 -20.79
C THR A 397 -0.32 1.71 -21.87
N MET A 398 0.54 2.66 -21.51
CA MET A 398 1.17 3.57 -22.47
C MET A 398 2.50 3.04 -23.04
N ASP A 399 3.15 2.11 -22.33
CA ASP A 399 4.35 1.40 -22.81
C ASP A 399 4.21 -0.11 -22.52
N PRO A 400 4.13 -0.97 -23.55
CA PRO A 400 3.95 -2.41 -23.37
C PRO A 400 5.14 -3.09 -22.69
N GLU A 401 6.35 -2.50 -22.72
CA GLU A 401 7.53 -3.07 -22.06
C GLU A 401 7.65 -2.67 -20.58
N MET A 402 6.82 -1.73 -20.09
CA MET A 402 6.93 -1.19 -18.74
C MET A 402 6.87 -2.27 -17.65
N LEU A 403 5.81 -3.09 -17.66
CA LEU A 403 5.62 -4.10 -16.60
C LEU A 403 6.73 -5.15 -16.60
N ARG A 404 7.20 -5.56 -17.78
CA ARG A 404 8.29 -6.52 -17.92
C ARG A 404 9.62 -5.92 -17.48
N THR A 405 9.85 -4.65 -17.78
CA THR A 405 11.04 -3.91 -17.38
C THR A 405 11.10 -3.81 -15.86
N VAL A 406 10.02 -3.35 -15.22
CA VAL A 406 9.94 -3.26 -13.75
C VAL A 406 10.06 -4.64 -13.09
N GLY A 407 9.43 -5.69 -13.66
CA GLY A 407 9.57 -7.06 -13.17
C GLY A 407 11.01 -7.57 -13.18
N ARG A 408 11.82 -7.19 -14.18
CA ARG A 408 13.26 -7.51 -14.25
C ARG A 408 14.10 -6.66 -13.29
N LEU A 409 13.74 -5.40 -13.09
CA LEU A 409 14.45 -4.49 -12.19
C LEU A 409 14.23 -4.87 -10.72
N GLY A 410 13.13 -5.55 -10.38
CA GLY A 410 12.83 -5.97 -9.01
C GLY A 410 12.49 -4.82 -8.06
N CYS A 411 12.29 -3.61 -8.59
CA CYS A 411 11.94 -2.42 -7.82
C CYS A 411 10.43 -2.37 -7.52
N SER A 412 10.03 -1.43 -6.66
CA SER A 412 8.61 -1.22 -6.37
C SER A 412 7.89 -0.51 -7.51
N TYR A 413 6.60 -0.77 -7.65
CA TYR A 413 5.77 -0.27 -8.76
C TYR A 413 4.48 0.36 -8.26
N ILE A 414 4.29 1.65 -8.52
CA ILE A 414 3.00 2.32 -8.32
C ILE A 414 2.21 2.19 -9.62
N MET A 415 1.10 1.45 -9.56
CA MET A 415 0.14 1.34 -10.66
C MET A 415 -1.04 2.28 -10.42
N MET A 416 -1.15 3.32 -11.24
CA MET A 416 -2.28 4.24 -11.16
C MET A 416 -3.40 3.88 -12.14
N HIS A 417 -4.65 4.14 -11.74
CA HIS A 417 -5.79 4.08 -12.64
C HIS A 417 -5.93 5.35 -13.46
N MET A 418 -5.80 5.20 -14.79
CA MET A 418 -6.17 6.20 -15.78
C MET A 418 -6.82 5.50 -16.99
N ARG A 419 -7.72 6.21 -17.70
CA ARG A 419 -8.23 5.84 -19.02
C ARG A 419 -7.81 6.89 -20.06
N GLY A 420 -7.45 6.43 -21.26
CA GLY A 420 -6.91 7.29 -22.30
C GLY A 420 -5.47 7.71 -22.02
N THR A 421 -5.14 8.94 -22.39
CA THR A 421 -3.82 9.58 -22.28
C THR A 421 -3.95 10.90 -21.51
N PRO A 422 -2.86 11.56 -21.09
CA PRO A 422 -2.94 12.88 -20.47
C PRO A 422 -3.78 13.91 -21.25
N GLU A 423 -3.78 13.83 -22.58
CA GLU A 423 -4.54 14.70 -23.49
C GLU A 423 -6.03 14.33 -23.55
N THR A 424 -6.35 13.03 -23.52
CA THR A 424 -7.71 12.52 -23.75
C THR A 424 -8.44 12.12 -22.47
N MET A 425 -7.76 12.05 -21.33
CA MET A 425 -8.31 11.50 -20.09
C MET A 425 -9.57 12.22 -19.63
N GLN A 426 -9.71 13.52 -19.88
CA GLN A 426 -10.89 14.30 -19.47
C GLN A 426 -12.05 14.27 -20.49
N SER A 427 -11.99 13.42 -21.52
CA SER A 427 -13.11 13.25 -22.44
C SER A 427 -14.33 12.68 -21.71
N SER A 428 -15.52 12.98 -22.24
CA SER A 428 -16.78 12.43 -21.71
C SER A 428 -16.78 10.90 -21.69
N GLU A 429 -16.20 10.26 -22.71
CA GLU A 429 -16.04 8.81 -22.80
C GLU A 429 -15.13 8.26 -21.70
N ASN A 430 -13.95 8.86 -21.49
CA ASN A 430 -12.99 8.37 -20.50
C ASN A 430 -13.47 8.61 -19.05
N CYS A 431 -14.30 9.63 -18.83
CA CYS A 431 -14.91 9.94 -17.54
C CYS A 431 -16.24 9.21 -17.29
N ASP A 432 -16.71 8.36 -18.21
CA ASP A 432 -17.97 7.63 -18.04
C ASP A 432 -17.77 6.32 -17.26
N TYR A 433 -18.43 6.21 -16.11
CA TYR A 433 -18.40 5.04 -15.22
C TYR A 433 -19.84 4.60 -14.90
N PRO A 434 -20.54 3.93 -15.83
CA PRO A 434 -21.96 3.60 -15.68
C PRO A 434 -22.24 2.65 -14.49
N GLU A 435 -21.26 1.82 -14.12
CA GLU A 435 -21.34 0.89 -12.99
C GLU A 435 -20.87 1.52 -11.65
N GLY A 436 -20.52 2.81 -11.66
CA GLY A 436 -19.90 3.51 -10.54
C GLY A 436 -18.37 3.51 -10.61
N VAL A 437 -17.78 4.66 -10.28
CA VAL A 437 -16.33 4.89 -10.36
C VAL A 437 -15.54 3.97 -9.44
N VAL A 438 -16.00 3.75 -8.20
CA VAL A 438 -15.29 2.95 -7.19
C VAL A 438 -15.19 1.49 -7.62
N GLN A 439 -16.30 0.90 -8.04
CA GLN A 439 -16.38 -0.50 -8.47
C GLN A 439 -15.52 -0.72 -9.72
N THR A 440 -15.62 0.21 -10.67
CA THR A 440 -14.89 0.14 -11.93
C THR A 440 -13.39 0.29 -11.73
N VAL A 441 -12.95 1.29 -10.96
CA VAL A 441 -11.53 1.50 -10.63
C VAL A 441 -10.95 0.26 -9.94
N ASN A 442 -11.66 -0.31 -8.96
CA ASN A 442 -11.23 -1.54 -8.30
C ASN A 442 -11.09 -2.72 -9.28
N ARG A 443 -12.03 -2.89 -10.20
CA ARG A 443 -11.98 -3.96 -11.20
C ARG A 443 -10.82 -3.76 -12.18
N GLU A 444 -10.62 -2.54 -12.67
CA GLU A 444 -9.60 -2.22 -13.67
C GLU A 444 -8.19 -2.32 -13.08
N LEU A 445 -7.94 -1.75 -11.90
CA LEU A 445 -6.68 -1.93 -11.19
C LEU A 445 -6.41 -3.40 -10.83
N SER A 446 -7.44 -4.19 -10.46
CA SER A 446 -7.26 -5.63 -10.21
C SER A 446 -6.86 -6.40 -11.48
N LYS A 447 -7.28 -5.94 -12.67
CA LYS A 447 -6.78 -6.48 -13.94
C LYS A 447 -5.32 -6.09 -14.16
N ARG A 448 -4.95 -4.82 -13.93
CA ARG A 448 -3.56 -4.35 -14.08
C ARG A 448 -2.60 -5.04 -13.11
N MET A 449 -3.01 -5.24 -11.86
CA MET A 449 -2.24 -5.99 -10.86
C MET A 449 -1.90 -7.40 -11.34
N ARG A 450 -2.89 -8.12 -11.90
CA ARG A 450 -2.65 -9.46 -12.47
C ARG A 450 -1.65 -9.42 -13.62
N MET A 451 -1.70 -8.40 -14.47
CA MET A 451 -0.72 -8.23 -15.55
C MET A 451 0.68 -7.96 -14.98
N ALA A 452 0.79 -7.11 -13.96
CA ALA A 452 2.05 -6.82 -13.27
C ALA A 452 2.67 -8.10 -12.67
N GLU A 453 1.87 -8.89 -11.95
CA GLU A 453 2.29 -10.18 -11.37
C GLU A 453 2.77 -11.15 -12.45
N MET A 454 2.02 -11.26 -13.55
CA MET A 454 2.38 -12.13 -14.68
C MET A 454 3.64 -11.69 -15.43
N SER A 455 3.99 -10.40 -15.33
CA SER A 455 5.22 -9.81 -15.87
C SER A 455 6.41 -9.90 -14.90
N GLY A 456 6.23 -10.52 -13.73
CA GLY A 456 7.30 -10.78 -12.76
C GLY A 456 7.32 -9.82 -11.56
N ILE A 457 6.43 -8.82 -11.51
CA ILE A 457 6.38 -7.88 -10.37
C ILE A 457 5.73 -8.60 -9.18
N ARG A 458 6.48 -8.74 -8.08
CA ARG A 458 5.99 -9.42 -6.87
C ARG A 458 4.93 -8.56 -6.17
N ALA A 459 3.91 -9.18 -5.60
CA ALA A 459 2.80 -8.44 -4.98
C ALA A 459 3.28 -7.51 -3.85
N TRP A 460 4.28 -7.93 -3.05
CA TRP A 460 4.85 -7.12 -1.97
C TRP A 460 5.61 -5.86 -2.44
N ARG A 461 5.84 -5.71 -3.75
CA ARG A 461 6.43 -4.55 -4.44
C ARG A 461 5.38 -3.66 -5.12
N ILE A 462 4.10 -4.02 -5.10
CA ILE A 462 3.03 -3.29 -5.81
C ILE A 462 2.35 -2.30 -4.87
N ILE A 463 2.15 -1.07 -5.34
CA ILE A 463 1.36 -0.01 -4.73
C ILE A 463 0.26 0.38 -5.71
N ALA A 464 -0.95 0.62 -5.23
CA ALA A 464 -2.07 1.01 -6.07
C ALA A 464 -2.44 2.49 -5.89
N ASP A 465 -2.75 3.18 -6.98
CA ASP A 465 -3.31 4.53 -6.95
C ASP A 465 -4.64 4.56 -7.73
N PRO A 466 -5.78 4.89 -7.07
CA PRO A 466 -7.08 5.10 -7.73
C PRO A 466 -7.09 6.22 -8.79
N GLY A 467 -6.05 7.05 -8.86
CA GLY A 467 -5.84 8.07 -9.87
C GLY A 467 -6.80 9.25 -9.72
N VAL A 468 -6.83 9.89 -8.56
CA VAL A 468 -7.68 11.07 -8.33
C VAL A 468 -7.27 12.21 -9.27
N GLY A 469 -8.25 12.75 -9.99
CA GLY A 469 -8.06 13.78 -11.01
C GLY A 469 -7.70 13.24 -12.40
N PHE A 470 -7.61 11.92 -12.59
CA PHE A 470 -7.33 11.30 -13.90
C PHE A 470 -8.55 10.54 -14.41
N SER A 471 -9.08 10.96 -15.55
CA SER A 471 -10.27 10.37 -16.18
C SER A 471 -11.50 10.31 -15.30
N LYS A 472 -11.75 11.37 -14.51
CA LYS A 472 -12.79 11.43 -13.49
C LYS A 472 -13.34 12.84 -13.33
N THR A 473 -14.66 12.96 -13.23
CA THR A 473 -15.32 14.24 -12.90
C THR A 473 -15.06 14.67 -11.45
N PRO A 474 -15.29 15.94 -11.07
CA PRO A 474 -15.14 16.38 -9.69
C PRO A 474 -15.92 15.53 -8.67
N GLU A 475 -17.15 15.15 -8.99
CA GLU A 475 -18.04 14.34 -8.14
C GLU A 475 -17.50 12.91 -7.98
N GLN A 476 -16.93 12.35 -9.05
CA GLN A 476 -16.30 11.04 -9.04
C GLN A 476 -15.01 11.05 -8.22
N ASN A 477 -14.22 12.11 -8.30
CA ASN A 477 -13.05 12.31 -7.43
C ASN A 477 -13.46 12.36 -5.94
N ALA A 478 -14.51 13.10 -5.61
CA ALA A 478 -15.07 13.12 -4.27
C ALA A 478 -15.63 11.75 -3.84
N ALA A 479 -16.19 10.97 -4.77
CA ALA A 479 -16.67 9.61 -4.49
C ALA A 479 -15.53 8.64 -4.14
N LEU A 480 -14.37 8.75 -4.78
CA LEU A 480 -13.19 7.95 -4.43
C LEU A 480 -12.64 8.29 -3.04
N LEU A 481 -12.65 9.56 -2.64
CA LEU A 481 -12.23 9.97 -1.30
C LEU A 481 -13.21 9.56 -0.20
N ARG A 482 -14.51 9.47 -0.52
CA ARG A 482 -15.53 8.95 0.40
C ARG A 482 -15.45 7.44 0.59
N HIS A 483 -14.85 6.72 -0.36
CA HIS A 483 -14.75 5.27 -0.27
C HIS A 483 -13.78 4.87 0.83
N LYS A 484 -14.29 4.25 1.89
CA LYS A 484 -13.48 3.73 2.99
C LYS A 484 -12.74 2.46 2.55
N TRP A 485 -11.52 2.63 2.06
CA TRP A 485 -10.56 1.55 1.82
C TRP A 485 -10.28 0.72 3.10
N LYS A 486 -10.55 1.28 4.29
CA LYS A 486 -10.34 0.67 5.62
C LYS A 486 -11.31 -0.48 6.00
N THR A 487 -12.50 -0.60 5.41
CA THR A 487 -13.54 -1.55 5.87
C THR A 487 -13.84 -2.67 4.88
N GLY A 488 -13.74 -3.92 5.34
CA GLY A 488 -13.89 -5.15 4.56
C GLY A 488 -15.30 -5.49 4.09
N GLY A 489 -15.84 -4.70 3.15
CA GLY A 489 -16.93 -5.14 2.27
C GLY A 489 -16.41 -5.95 1.06
N GLU A 490 -17.31 -6.55 0.28
CA GLU A 490 -17.01 -7.42 -0.89
C GLU A 490 -16.10 -6.77 -1.96
N ILE A 491 -15.88 -5.46 -1.91
CA ILE A 491 -15.00 -4.70 -2.82
C ILE A 491 -13.60 -4.53 -2.17
N MET A 492 -12.98 -5.66 -1.78
CA MET A 492 -11.66 -5.71 -1.13
C MET A 492 -10.48 -5.96 -2.10
N GLY A 493 -10.70 -5.86 -3.41
CA GLY A 493 -9.80 -6.43 -4.42
C GLY A 493 -8.34 -5.99 -4.31
N ILE A 494 -8.10 -4.68 -4.18
CA ILE A 494 -6.73 -4.13 -4.23
C ILE A 494 -6.15 -3.87 -2.84
N ARG A 495 -6.94 -3.36 -1.89
CA ARG A 495 -6.39 -2.92 -0.59
C ARG A 495 -5.84 -4.06 0.27
N LYS A 496 -6.36 -5.27 0.10
CA LYS A 496 -5.77 -6.48 0.72
C LYS A 496 -4.40 -6.83 0.12
N ARG A 497 -4.19 -6.49 -1.15
CA ARG A 497 -3.06 -6.95 -1.96
C ARG A 497 -1.98 -5.89 -2.16
N ALA A 498 -2.27 -4.61 -1.92
CA ALA A 498 -1.32 -3.52 -2.08
C ALA A 498 -1.63 -2.34 -1.13
N PRO A 499 -0.60 -1.60 -0.69
CA PRO A 499 -0.76 -0.24 -0.18
C PRO A 499 -1.43 0.69 -1.18
N VAL A 500 -2.12 1.70 -0.68
CA VAL A 500 -2.82 2.70 -1.49
C VAL A 500 -2.13 4.05 -1.40
N LEU A 501 -1.77 4.59 -2.57
CA LEU A 501 -1.32 5.97 -2.74
C LEU A 501 -2.51 6.84 -3.15
N ILE A 502 -2.58 8.08 -2.63
CA ILE A 502 -3.55 9.09 -3.06
C ILE A 502 -2.84 10.42 -3.36
N GLY A 503 -2.96 10.90 -4.59
CA GLY A 503 -2.46 12.21 -5.03
C GLY A 503 -3.57 13.21 -5.34
N THR A 504 -3.97 14.02 -4.36
CA THR A 504 -5.00 15.08 -4.53
C THR A 504 -4.44 16.48 -4.67
N SER A 505 -3.15 16.68 -4.38
CA SER A 505 -2.53 18.00 -4.24
C SER A 505 -2.73 18.88 -5.47
N ARG A 506 -3.28 20.09 -5.23
CA ARG A 506 -3.52 21.15 -6.22
C ARG A 506 -4.45 20.77 -7.40
N LYS A 507 -5.12 19.61 -7.36
CA LYS A 507 -5.98 19.13 -8.46
C LYS A 507 -7.18 20.06 -8.71
N SER A 508 -7.66 20.10 -9.96
CA SER A 508 -8.74 20.99 -10.42
C SER A 508 -10.07 20.78 -9.71
N PHE A 509 -10.42 19.55 -9.31
CA PHE A 509 -11.66 19.28 -8.58
C PHE A 509 -11.73 20.01 -7.23
N ILE A 510 -10.59 20.29 -6.60
CA ILE A 510 -10.54 21.11 -5.38
C ILE A 510 -10.97 22.55 -5.72
N GLY A 511 -10.45 23.11 -6.80
CA GLY A 511 -10.85 24.44 -7.28
C GLY A 511 -12.34 24.50 -7.65
N HIS A 512 -12.88 23.43 -8.24
CA HIS A 512 -14.31 23.32 -8.54
C HIS A 512 -15.19 23.46 -7.29
N PHE A 513 -14.87 22.76 -6.19
CA PHE A 513 -15.69 22.82 -4.97
C PHE A 513 -15.40 24.04 -4.08
N THR A 514 -14.16 24.54 -4.08
CA THR A 514 -13.74 25.65 -3.20
C THR A 514 -13.85 27.03 -3.84
N GLY A 515 -13.99 27.09 -5.17
CA GLY A 515 -13.89 28.33 -5.94
C GLY A 515 -12.46 28.85 -6.14
N VAL A 516 -11.44 28.20 -5.57
CA VAL A 516 -10.03 28.64 -5.67
C VAL A 516 -9.45 28.31 -7.04
N GLN A 517 -9.21 29.35 -7.84
CA GLN A 517 -8.80 29.22 -9.24
C GLN A 517 -7.33 28.81 -9.38
N SER A 518 -6.41 29.49 -8.68
CA SER A 518 -4.96 29.19 -8.74
C SER A 518 -4.65 27.85 -8.06
N PRO A 519 -3.94 26.91 -8.73
CA PRO A 519 -3.54 25.64 -8.13
C PRO A 519 -2.72 25.79 -6.85
N GLU A 520 -1.82 26.77 -6.80
CA GLU A 520 -0.90 27.04 -5.68
C GLU A 520 -1.65 27.50 -4.42
N GLN A 521 -2.81 28.12 -4.59
CA GLN A 521 -3.66 28.59 -3.47
C GLN A 521 -4.58 27.50 -2.90
N ARG A 522 -4.61 26.30 -3.49
CA ARG A 522 -5.50 25.20 -3.06
C ARG A 522 -5.00 24.44 -1.83
N VAL A 523 -4.13 25.03 -1.01
CA VAL A 523 -3.48 24.39 0.15
C VAL A 523 -4.50 23.85 1.16
N PHE A 524 -5.49 24.66 1.58
CA PHE A 524 -6.51 24.22 2.54
C PHE A 524 -7.46 23.16 1.98
N GLY A 525 -7.83 23.28 0.70
CA GLY A 525 -8.62 22.24 0.03
C GLY A 525 -7.82 20.93 -0.07
N THR A 526 -6.52 21.01 -0.35
CA THR A 526 -5.61 19.86 -0.34
C THR A 526 -5.54 19.22 1.05
N ALA A 527 -5.36 20.02 2.11
CA ALA A 527 -5.35 19.54 3.50
C ALA A 527 -6.62 18.75 3.86
N ALA A 528 -7.79 19.26 3.47
CA ALA A 528 -9.07 18.56 3.68
C ALA A 528 -9.11 17.21 2.96
N THR A 529 -8.67 17.16 1.69
CA THR A 529 -8.65 15.91 0.92
C THR A 529 -7.66 14.87 1.45
N ILE A 530 -6.49 15.30 1.94
CA ILE A 530 -5.48 14.41 2.53
C ILE A 530 -5.99 13.82 3.84
N THR A 531 -6.60 14.64 4.69
CA THR A 531 -7.21 14.18 5.95
C THR A 531 -8.28 13.12 5.66
N ALA A 532 -9.15 13.36 4.66
CA ALA A 532 -10.15 12.40 4.23
C ALA A 532 -9.53 11.12 3.65
N ALA A 533 -8.46 11.22 2.86
CA ALA A 533 -7.75 10.07 2.30
C ALA A 533 -7.12 9.19 3.40
N ILE A 534 -6.54 9.81 4.44
CA ILE A 534 -5.96 9.10 5.58
C ILE A 534 -7.04 8.38 6.39
N GLU A 535 -8.17 9.05 6.68
CA GLU A 535 -9.33 8.39 7.31
C GLU A 535 -9.80 7.19 6.48
N ALA A 536 -9.86 7.37 5.15
CA ALA A 536 -10.29 6.35 4.22
C ALA A 536 -9.31 5.16 4.14
N GLY A 537 -8.05 5.33 4.55
CA GLY A 537 -7.06 4.26 4.67
C GLY A 537 -5.90 4.32 3.67
N ALA A 538 -5.65 5.47 3.04
CA ALA A 538 -4.46 5.71 2.22
C ALA A 538 -3.19 5.47 3.03
N ASP A 539 -2.14 4.93 2.41
CA ASP A 539 -0.87 4.61 3.06
C ASP A 539 0.21 5.62 2.67
N ILE A 540 0.08 6.19 1.48
CA ILE A 540 0.97 7.21 0.93
C ILE A 540 0.11 8.38 0.43
N VAL A 541 0.51 9.61 0.73
CA VAL A 541 -0.10 10.81 0.14
C VAL A 541 0.95 11.59 -0.65
N ARG A 542 0.60 11.95 -1.90
CA ARG A 542 1.50 12.63 -2.85
C ARG A 542 1.20 14.12 -2.94
N VAL A 543 2.17 14.98 -2.63
CA VAL A 543 1.94 16.41 -2.39
C VAL A 543 3.00 17.35 -2.97
N HIS A 544 2.60 18.58 -3.31
CA HIS A 544 3.52 19.68 -3.66
C HIS A 544 3.93 20.49 -2.40
N ASP A 545 2.97 20.85 -1.55
CA ASP A 545 3.16 21.72 -0.38
C ASP A 545 3.61 20.89 0.84
N VAL A 546 4.85 20.39 0.81
CA VAL A 546 5.34 19.35 1.75
C VAL A 546 5.36 19.83 3.20
N GLN A 547 5.74 21.08 3.45
CA GLN A 547 5.85 21.62 4.80
C GLN A 547 4.48 21.70 5.51
N GLU A 548 3.47 22.19 4.80
CA GLU A 548 2.11 22.30 5.29
C GLU A 548 1.46 20.92 5.40
N MET A 549 1.59 20.09 4.35
CA MET A 549 0.96 18.78 4.35
C MET A 549 1.62 17.80 5.31
N GLY A 550 2.91 17.96 5.64
CA GLY A 550 3.56 17.20 6.70
C GLY A 550 2.92 17.43 8.08
N GLN A 551 2.47 18.67 8.37
CA GLN A 551 1.72 18.97 9.60
C GLN A 551 0.32 18.34 9.56
N VAL A 552 -0.36 18.44 8.41
CA VAL A 552 -1.69 17.84 8.22
C VAL A 552 -1.64 16.32 8.40
N VAL A 553 -0.64 15.65 7.81
CA VAL A 553 -0.44 14.20 7.93
C VAL A 553 -0.23 13.80 9.40
N LYS A 554 0.66 14.48 10.12
CA LYS A 554 0.89 14.22 11.55
C LYS A 554 -0.38 14.35 12.38
N MET A 555 -1.18 15.39 12.11
CA MET A 555 -2.45 15.60 12.82
C MET A 555 -3.49 14.54 12.44
N ALA A 556 -3.61 14.19 11.16
CA ALA A 556 -4.52 13.15 10.70
C ALA A 556 -4.15 11.78 11.26
N ASP A 557 -2.86 11.44 11.34
CA ASP A 557 -2.39 10.20 11.96
C ASP A 557 -2.71 10.16 13.45
N ALA A 558 -2.54 11.27 14.17
CA ALA A 558 -2.92 11.37 15.58
C ALA A 558 -4.43 11.14 15.80
N ILE A 559 -5.29 11.51 14.84
CA ILE A 559 -6.75 11.30 14.91
C ILE A 559 -7.12 9.86 14.54
N TYR A 560 -6.58 9.33 13.44
CA TYR A 560 -7.10 8.12 12.80
C TYR A 560 -6.25 6.86 12.99
N ARG A 561 -5.01 7.02 13.48
CA ARG A 561 -4.00 5.97 13.60
C ARG A 561 -3.39 5.85 15.00
N ALA A 562 -4.01 6.44 16.01
CA ALA A 562 -3.61 6.21 17.39
C ALA A 562 -4.01 4.81 17.87
N GLU A 563 -3.23 4.24 18.79
CA GLU A 563 -3.67 3.06 19.55
C GLU A 563 -5.02 3.34 20.22
N PRO A 564 -5.96 2.38 20.24
CA PRO A 564 -7.17 2.53 21.02
C PRO A 564 -6.76 2.81 22.47
N ALA A 565 -7.12 3.98 23.01
CA ALA A 565 -6.79 4.36 24.37
C ALA A 565 -7.12 3.17 25.30
N ALA A 566 -6.09 2.62 25.95
CA ALA A 566 -6.26 1.51 26.88
C ALA A 566 -7.39 1.88 27.83
N LYS A 567 -8.46 1.08 27.84
CA LYS A 567 -9.55 1.27 28.80
C LYS A 567 -8.91 1.23 30.18
N LYS A 568 -8.69 2.40 30.79
CA LYS A 568 -8.29 2.49 32.20
C LYS A 568 -9.26 1.57 32.94
N ALA A 569 -8.73 0.51 33.54
CA ALA A 569 -9.50 -0.37 34.40
C ALA A 569 -10.30 0.53 35.34
N ARG A 570 -11.63 0.43 35.29
CA ARG A 570 -12.48 1.14 36.25
C ARG A 570 -11.99 0.69 37.62
N GLY A 571 -11.39 1.61 38.38
CA GLY A 571 -10.96 1.35 39.74
C GLY A 571 -12.12 0.74 40.53
N PRO A 572 -11.83 -0.10 41.55
CA PRO A 572 -12.84 -0.83 42.27
C PRO A 572 -13.93 0.13 42.76
N ASN A 573 -15.17 -0.22 42.44
CA ASN A 573 -16.36 0.52 42.83
C ASN A 573 -16.31 0.80 44.33
N ARG A 574 -16.18 2.07 44.74
CA ARG A 574 -16.50 2.50 46.09
C ARG A 574 -18.01 2.43 46.26
N SER A 575 -18.54 1.26 46.57
CA SER A 575 -19.89 1.15 47.09
C SER A 575 -20.00 0.08 48.17
N LYS A 576 -20.46 0.58 49.34
CA LYS A 576 -20.94 -0.11 50.55
C LYS A 576 -19.94 -0.22 51.70
N ILE A 577 -19.82 0.90 52.42
CA ILE A 577 -19.64 0.87 53.88
C ILE A 577 -21.00 0.51 54.47
N ALA A 578 -21.13 -0.69 55.04
CA ALA A 578 -22.21 -1.06 55.95
C ALA A 578 -21.60 -1.29 57.33
N HIS A 579 -22.20 -0.70 58.35
CA HIS A 579 -21.74 -0.73 59.74
C HIS A 579 -22.19 -1.99 60.49
N SER A 580 -21.26 -2.51 61.33
CA SER A 580 -21.44 -3.13 62.66
C SER A 580 -21.77 -4.64 62.77
N PRO A 581 -21.46 -5.38 63.89
CA PRO A 581 -20.53 -5.13 65.02
C PRO A 581 -19.56 -6.31 65.40
N HIS A 582 -18.54 -5.96 66.21
CA HIS A 582 -17.87 -6.71 67.30
C HIS A 582 -17.17 -8.10 67.14
N SER A 583 -15.82 -8.03 67.25
CA SER A 583 -14.92 -8.75 68.21
C SER A 583 -14.62 -10.26 68.06
N PRO A 584 -13.46 -10.77 68.55
CA PRO A 584 -12.13 -10.17 68.72
C PRO A 584 -10.98 -10.96 68.06
N SER A 585 -9.82 -10.30 68.03
CA SER A 585 -8.48 -10.74 67.66
C SER A 585 -8.04 -12.12 68.15
N LYS A 586 -7.41 -12.91 67.26
CA LYS A 586 -6.41 -13.92 67.64
C LYS A 586 -5.12 -13.68 66.86
N SER A 587 -4.06 -13.44 67.63
CA SER A 587 -2.65 -13.38 67.29
C SER A 587 -2.09 -14.78 67.02
N ILE A 588 -1.36 -14.97 65.91
CA ILE A 588 -0.31 -16.00 65.73
C ILE A 588 0.70 -15.39 64.72
N ALA A 589 1.76 -14.78 65.23
CA ALA A 589 3.12 -15.32 65.31
C ALA A 589 3.87 -15.25 63.96
N SER A 590 4.75 -14.25 63.89
CA SER A 590 5.86 -14.12 62.97
C SER A 590 6.88 -15.24 63.17
N ASP A 591 7.38 -15.80 62.08
CA ASP A 591 8.73 -16.38 62.03
C ASP A 591 9.48 -15.80 60.81
N PRO A 592 10.75 -15.39 60.97
CA PRO A 592 11.49 -14.56 60.02
C PRO A 592 12.48 -15.39 59.21
N SER A 593 12.46 -15.22 57.89
CA SER A 593 13.65 -15.51 57.07
C SER A 593 13.39 -15.10 55.62
N VAL A 594 13.66 -13.84 55.28
CA VAL A 594 14.40 -13.43 54.08
C VAL A 594 14.92 -12.01 54.35
N GLU A 595 16.16 -11.89 54.82
CA GLU A 595 16.93 -10.66 54.71
C GLU A 595 17.37 -10.51 53.23
N CYS A 596 17.02 -9.39 52.60
CA CYS A 596 17.68 -8.90 51.40
C CYS A 596 18.47 -7.64 51.78
N PRO A 597 19.73 -7.51 51.33
CA PRO A 597 20.63 -6.45 51.79
C PRO A 597 20.47 -5.14 51.03
N ASP A 598 21.01 -4.09 51.66
CA ASP A 598 21.37 -2.76 51.13
C ASP A 598 20.33 -1.63 51.19
N ASP A 599 20.04 -1.22 52.43
CA ASP A 599 19.56 0.11 52.80
C ASP A 599 20.75 1.12 52.69
N ASN A 600 21.08 1.56 51.48
CA ASN A 600 22.16 2.54 51.25
C ASN A 600 21.64 3.98 51.49
N PRO A 601 22.24 4.77 52.41
CA PRO A 601 21.78 6.13 52.70
C PRO A 601 21.85 7.10 51.51
N LYS A 602 22.64 6.80 50.46
CA LYS A 602 22.70 7.61 49.24
C LYS A 602 21.45 7.49 48.35
N THR A 603 20.78 6.33 48.30
CA THR A 603 19.56 6.13 47.50
C THR A 603 18.34 6.79 48.14
N ARG A 604 18.29 6.94 49.46
CA ARG A 604 17.27 7.78 50.15
C ARG A 604 17.41 9.26 49.83
N SER A 605 18.65 9.77 49.77
CA SER A 605 18.92 11.16 49.41
C SER A 605 18.52 11.48 47.96
N LEU A 606 18.78 10.57 47.02
CA LEU A 606 18.45 10.75 45.61
C LEU A 606 16.93 10.71 45.36
N ASN A 607 16.22 9.78 46.02
CA ASN A 607 14.76 9.70 45.92
C ASN A 607 14.06 10.92 46.52
N SER A 608 14.59 11.47 47.61
CA SER A 608 14.10 12.73 48.20
C SER A 608 14.28 13.91 47.23
N GLN A 609 15.42 14.00 46.55
CA GLN A 609 15.67 15.05 45.54
C GLN A 609 14.77 14.89 44.31
N LEU A 610 14.50 13.67 43.86
CA LEU A 610 13.58 13.39 42.75
C LEU A 610 12.13 13.76 43.08
N ASP A 611 11.69 13.55 44.32
CA ASP A 611 10.35 13.93 44.75
C ASP A 611 10.20 15.45 44.89
N GLU A 612 11.26 16.17 45.26
CA GLU A 612 11.29 17.63 45.30
C GLU A 612 11.24 18.24 43.88
N ILE A 613 11.98 17.67 42.92
CA ILE A 613 11.93 18.05 41.50
C ILE A 613 10.52 17.79 40.91
N ARG A 614 9.91 16.66 41.24
CA ARG A 614 8.53 16.35 40.81
C ARG A 614 7.53 17.36 41.35
N LYS A 615 7.71 17.81 42.60
CA LYS A 615 6.85 18.83 43.21
C LYS A 615 6.99 20.18 42.51
N MET A 616 8.23 20.60 42.21
CA MET A 616 8.49 21.83 41.43
C MET A 616 7.88 21.77 40.02
N LEU A 617 7.96 20.62 39.34
CA LEU A 617 7.36 20.44 38.01
C LEU A 617 5.83 20.56 38.03
N VAL A 618 5.17 20.10 39.09
CA VAL A 618 3.72 20.25 39.26
C VAL A 618 3.35 21.73 39.46
N GLU A 619 4.12 22.47 40.25
CA GLU A 619 3.91 23.90 40.50
C GLU A 619 4.11 24.73 39.21
N VAL A 620 5.16 24.48 38.43
CA VAL A 620 5.38 25.13 37.13
C VAL A 620 4.23 24.85 36.16
N LYS A 621 3.69 23.63 36.17
CA LYS A 621 2.57 23.24 35.30
C LYS A 621 1.28 23.94 35.70
N GLN A 622 1.03 24.12 36.99
CA GLN A 622 -0.12 24.87 37.51
C GLN A 622 0.00 26.36 37.19
N GLU A 623 1.20 26.94 37.30
CA GLU A 623 1.41 28.35 36.99
C GLU A 623 1.28 28.65 35.50
N ASN A 624 1.80 27.77 34.63
CA ASN A 624 1.56 27.87 33.18
C ASN A 624 0.07 27.78 32.82
N GLN A 625 -0.71 26.94 33.52
CA GLN A 625 -2.16 26.88 33.33
C GLN A 625 -2.86 28.16 33.80
N ARG A 626 -2.39 28.82 34.87
CA ARG A 626 -2.91 30.12 35.31
C ARG A 626 -2.61 31.23 34.31
N ILE A 627 -1.40 31.27 33.75
CA ILE A 627 -1.00 32.23 32.71
C ILE A 627 -1.86 32.05 31.45
N LEU A 628 -2.09 30.80 31.02
CA LEU A 628 -2.99 30.49 29.90
C LEU A 628 -4.45 30.91 30.19
N ALA A 629 -4.95 30.69 31.40
CA ALA A 629 -6.29 31.11 31.79
C ALA A 629 -6.45 32.63 31.87
N TYR A 630 -5.40 33.36 32.25
CA TYR A 630 -5.36 34.82 32.28
C TYR A 630 -5.38 35.41 30.86
N ASN A 631 -4.62 34.82 29.92
CA ASN A 631 -4.58 35.27 28.53
C ASN A 631 -5.90 35.02 27.79
N VAL A 632 -6.61 33.93 28.08
CA VAL A 632 -7.92 33.62 27.46
C VAL A 632 -9.04 34.53 27.97
N ARG A 633 -8.95 35.06 29.20
CA ARG A 633 -9.94 36.00 29.75
C ARG A 633 -9.83 37.43 29.21
N ASN A 634 -8.65 37.84 28.72
CA ASN A 634 -8.40 39.20 28.25
C ASN A 634 -8.58 39.41 26.73
N ASP A 635 -8.77 38.34 25.95
CA ASP A 635 -9.00 38.42 24.50
C ASP A 635 -10.50 38.45 24.10
N GLY A 636 -11.41 38.45 25.09
CA GLY A 636 -12.86 38.35 24.89
C GLY A 636 -13.62 39.65 24.63
N SER A 637 -12.98 40.82 24.60
CA SER A 637 -13.68 42.09 24.40
C SER A 637 -12.85 43.14 23.68
N PHE A 638 -12.80 43.11 22.35
CA PHE A 638 -12.50 44.33 21.58
C PHE A 638 -13.19 44.33 20.22
N ASN A 639 -14.23 45.17 20.10
CA ASN A 639 -14.79 45.58 18.81
C ASN A 639 -14.90 47.12 18.79
N ARG A 640 -14.19 47.73 17.84
CA ARG A 640 -14.26 49.13 17.33
C ARG A 640 -14.18 50.32 18.32
N ARG A 641 -13.12 51.14 18.17
CA ARG A 641 -13.12 52.54 17.63
C ARG A 641 -11.83 53.31 17.97
N ARG A 642 -11.31 54.01 16.94
CA ARG A 642 -10.59 55.33 16.87
C ARG A 642 -9.40 55.67 17.79
N HIS A 643 -8.31 56.04 17.12
CA HIS A 643 -7.35 57.16 17.30
C HIS A 643 -6.74 57.54 18.67
N ASP A 644 -5.40 57.67 18.59
CA ASP A 644 -4.47 58.61 19.23
C ASP A 644 -4.06 58.53 20.71
N SER A 645 -2.73 58.46 20.87
CA SER A 645 -1.88 59.04 21.91
C SER A 645 -1.95 58.48 23.34
N LEU A 646 -0.84 57.86 23.77
CA LEU A 646 0.03 58.30 24.88
C LEU A 646 0.87 57.13 25.40
N ALA A 647 2.18 57.35 25.40
CA ALA A 647 3.17 56.45 25.98
C ALA A 647 3.11 56.46 27.51
N THR A 648 3.33 55.31 28.14
CA THR A 648 4.14 55.16 29.37
C THR A 648 4.57 53.69 29.55
N PRO A 649 5.81 53.40 29.99
CA PRO A 649 6.34 52.04 30.02
C PRO A 649 6.23 51.39 31.42
N TYR A 650 5.73 50.17 31.50
CA TYR A 650 5.97 49.29 32.65
C TYR A 650 7.05 48.27 32.27
N ARG A 651 8.27 48.53 32.76
CA ARG A 651 9.45 47.67 32.60
C ARG A 651 9.50 46.73 33.81
N THR A 652 9.11 45.48 33.65
CA THR A 652 9.47 44.43 34.63
C THR A 652 10.80 43.81 34.23
N ASP A 653 11.70 43.79 35.21
CA ASP A 653 13.11 43.43 35.07
C ASP A 653 13.28 41.91 34.88
N LYS A 654 13.52 41.49 33.63
CA LYS A 654 13.76 40.09 33.23
C LYS A 654 15.18 39.59 33.55
N SER A 655 16.01 40.39 34.23
CA SER A 655 17.41 40.00 34.52
C SER A 655 17.50 38.95 35.64
N ALA A 656 16.72 39.11 36.72
CA ALA A 656 16.76 38.22 37.88
C ALA A 656 16.20 36.80 37.59
N GLU A 657 15.19 36.67 36.73
CA GLU A 657 14.66 35.36 36.31
C GLU A 657 15.63 34.64 35.36
N ARG A 658 16.38 35.38 34.53
CA ARG A 658 17.40 34.81 33.64
C ARG A 658 18.61 34.28 34.41
N GLU A 659 19.00 34.91 35.53
CA GLU A 659 20.07 34.41 36.38
C GLU A 659 19.67 33.14 37.14
N LYS A 660 18.44 33.05 37.66
CA LYS A 660 17.92 31.83 38.29
C LYS A 660 17.82 30.64 37.33
N LEU A 661 17.47 30.89 36.06
CA LEU A 661 17.47 29.84 35.03
C LEU A 661 18.89 29.40 34.69
N LYS A 662 19.86 30.32 34.61
CA LYS A 662 21.26 29.99 34.34
C LYS A 662 21.90 29.16 35.46
N SER A 663 21.59 29.44 36.74
CA SER A 663 22.12 28.64 37.85
C SER A 663 21.56 27.21 37.84
N GLY A 664 20.27 27.02 37.53
CA GLY A 664 19.66 25.69 37.43
C GLY A 664 20.20 24.83 36.29
N PHE A 665 20.63 25.44 35.18
CA PHE A 665 21.29 24.70 34.08
C PHE A 665 22.72 24.28 34.41
N ALA A 666 23.47 25.09 35.19
CA ALA A 666 24.82 24.74 35.61
C ALA A 666 24.86 23.55 36.60
N ASP A 667 23.84 23.44 37.46
CA ASP A 667 23.70 22.30 38.38
C ASP A 667 23.35 21.00 37.63
N LEU A 668 22.57 21.08 36.55
CA LEU A 668 22.25 19.93 35.68
C LEU A 668 23.46 19.42 34.90
N GLU A 669 24.31 20.32 34.39
CA GLU A 669 25.56 19.92 33.72
C GLU A 669 26.55 19.25 34.69
N SER A 670 26.63 19.71 35.94
CA SER A 670 27.46 19.05 36.97
C SER A 670 26.93 17.66 37.36
N ILE A 671 25.61 17.47 37.41
CA ILE A 671 24.99 16.16 37.68
C ILE A 671 25.21 15.20 36.52
N MET A 672 25.13 15.67 35.27
CA MET A 672 25.41 14.85 34.10
C MET A 672 26.89 14.45 34.01
N ALA A 673 27.82 15.35 34.36
CA ALA A 673 29.25 15.05 34.41
C ALA A 673 29.62 13.99 35.48
N LEU A 674 28.94 14.00 36.63
CA LEU A 674 29.11 12.98 37.67
C LEU A 674 28.57 11.60 37.24
N HIS A 675 27.59 11.57 36.33
CA HIS A 675 27.03 10.33 35.81
C HIS A 675 27.93 9.66 34.77
N THR A 676 28.58 10.43 33.90
CA THR A 676 29.58 9.92 32.93
C THR A 676 30.86 9.41 33.60
N ASP A 677 31.27 9.99 34.73
CA ASP A 677 32.41 9.50 35.52
C ASP A 677 32.10 8.21 36.30
N ALA A 678 30.82 7.92 36.59
CA ALA A 678 30.40 6.68 37.23
C ALA A 678 30.34 5.51 36.23
N GLU A 679 29.92 5.75 34.98
CA GLU A 679 29.87 4.73 33.93
C GLU A 679 31.27 4.33 33.41
N SER A 680 32.26 5.23 33.47
CA SER A 680 33.64 4.90 33.09
C SER A 680 34.37 4.01 34.11
N LYS A 681 33.82 3.83 35.32
CA LYS A 681 34.43 3.04 36.41
C LYS A 681 33.75 1.69 36.70
N SER A 682 32.64 1.36 36.04
CA SER A 682 32.00 0.04 36.15
C SER A 682 32.24 -0.82 34.90
N GLY A 683 33.51 -1.06 34.58
CA GLY A 683 33.91 -2.19 33.75
C GLY A 683 34.14 -3.43 34.63
N SER A 684 33.49 -4.54 34.29
CA SER A 684 33.48 -5.87 34.93
C SER A 684 32.48 -6.08 36.09
N ARG A 685 31.28 -6.54 35.73
CA ARG A 685 30.75 -7.87 36.07
C ARG A 685 29.45 -8.13 35.33
#